data_AF-A0AAN9C3I4-F1
#
_entry.id   AF-A0AAN9C3I4-F1
#
_cell.length_a   1.000
_cell.length_b   1.000
_cell.length_c   1.000
_cell.angle_alpha   90.00
_cell.angle_beta   90.00
_cell.angle_gamma   90.00
#
_symmetry.space_group_name_H-M   'P 1'
#
loop_
_entity.id
_entity.type
_entity.pdbx_description
1 polymer ?
#
loop_
_entity_poly.entity_id
_entity_poly.type
_entity_poly.pdbx_seq_one_letter_code
_entity_poly.pdbx_strand_id
1 'polypeptide(L)'
;MLPQVFVAVFALSCGSVVAQSPRCVQGQNCHLPDCFCPTIQHPNFPDVKDIPQMVYFGFDDALHGQVDQFYKQLFTKSRKNPNGCPITMSLYVQDQWTSYALVNKYYNLGHEIGSHSVTHTNVDTAQKLVFEAGKQKDNLTNVGHVPRDEVVGWRSPNLKPAGDAQPEVLKRLGYTYDISLTHTRHSANNPVPWPFTLDYGYPYSCSVQPCPGFSSNHKGFWEIPVPSLYNPETHYPCAYVDSCRPSTEAAALDYLWSNFENVYKSNRAPFGLNMHAAWFFTPANLKATHAFLDRLLALDDVYVISAKQVLDWMRDPVKVSEVYKLPGWSCAEAPTRQPQINKKPPAVTTTPDVHTVRPTSRTPRPPTATSRPPTRTNRPSPGTARPQSSTRRPVPHNFIPILVTFSKHTLKPNNSNPNVKPPFSVFSPRPVVKTTTPPPTTTTAAAATSKPGGAHGDVCVQDQTCFLPACRCKSLLPPGKLAVQNTPQIVYLTFMGNVDGVNYQRLVHLLSSPSRRNPNNCPITSTFFVPNTGNYAPYLQSLRSRGNEVSMYGSQSHLFDGSSPTQQQVSSELSRFQNMVTGTTTAIGGAGVSTGYRSPTSLTLGDTLLKALKSNGVQYDSSLVTSRRVSSTEQIPWPYTLDYGWGDCSTLSRDCPSGRYPGLWEVPIVPLVDHNQQFVCTYADACYNNPRTSQDTYNYFIKNLEHNMNTNRAPLGIHLRKDWFYHPFYLPNLRGLEMFLDTILKTRKDVYVTSVEKMLDWMKNPTGLSDIDSFQPWNC
;
A
#
# COMPACT_ATOMS: atom_id res chain seq x y z
N MET A 1 -4.55 58.34 65.97
CA MET A 1 -5.62 58.25 64.96
C MET A 1 -4.98 58.25 63.59
N LEU A 2 -5.32 57.28 62.74
CA LEU A 2 -5.36 57.32 61.25
C LEU A 2 -5.66 55.87 60.76
N PRO A 3 -6.46 55.67 59.70
CA PRO A 3 -6.99 54.35 59.35
C PRO A 3 -6.10 53.56 58.37
N GLN A 4 -6.34 52.26 58.28
CA GLN A 4 -5.80 51.41 57.21
C GLN A 4 -6.46 51.78 55.87
N VAL A 5 -5.66 52.07 54.85
CA VAL A 5 -6.13 52.22 53.46
C VAL A 5 -5.89 50.91 52.71
N PHE A 6 -6.97 50.23 52.30
CA PHE A 6 -6.88 49.08 51.40
C PHE A 6 -6.61 49.56 49.97
N VAL A 7 -5.46 49.18 49.41
CA VAL A 7 -5.15 49.38 47.98
C VAL A 7 -5.64 48.15 47.21
N ALA A 8 -6.71 48.32 46.43
CA ALA A 8 -7.22 47.27 45.55
C ALA A 8 -6.34 47.13 44.29
N VAL A 9 -5.52 46.09 44.22
CA VAL A 9 -4.73 45.77 43.03
C VAL A 9 -5.63 45.12 41.98
N PHE A 10 -6.05 45.89 40.97
CA PHE A 10 -6.70 45.35 39.79
C PHE A 10 -5.70 44.54 38.96
N ALA A 11 -5.77 43.22 39.08
CA ALA A 11 -5.06 42.32 38.18
C ALA A 11 -5.71 42.37 36.79
N LEU A 12 -5.05 43.02 35.81
CA LEU A 12 -5.42 42.87 34.41
C LEU A 12 -5.13 41.42 33.98
N SER A 13 -6.17 40.60 33.93
CA SER A 13 -6.12 39.32 33.23
C SER A 13 -5.97 39.59 31.74
N CYS A 14 -4.74 39.49 31.23
CA CYS A 14 -4.46 39.53 29.79
C CYS A 14 -5.00 38.25 29.13
N GLY A 15 -6.33 38.19 28.95
CA GLY A 15 -7.03 37.09 28.34
C GLY A 15 -6.55 36.90 26.91
N SER A 16 -5.83 35.79 26.66
CA SER A 16 -5.39 35.42 25.33
C SER A 16 -6.62 35.05 24.49
N VAL A 17 -7.18 36.04 23.80
CA VAL A 17 -8.23 35.82 22.79
C VAL A 17 -7.61 35.01 21.67
N VAL A 18 -7.84 33.69 21.69
CA VAL A 18 -7.55 32.82 20.57
C VAL A 18 -8.48 33.22 19.44
N ALA A 19 -7.98 34.10 18.56
CA ALA A 19 -8.71 34.53 17.38
C ALA A 19 -9.01 33.30 16.52
N GLN A 20 -10.30 32.90 16.49
CA GLN A 20 -10.76 31.86 15.58
C GLN A 20 -10.49 32.35 14.16
N SER A 21 -9.92 31.47 13.31
CA SER A 21 -9.75 31.79 11.89
C SER A 21 -11.12 32.17 11.31
N PRO A 22 -11.26 33.30 10.62
CA PRO A 22 -12.57 33.81 10.20
C PRO A 22 -13.26 32.79 9.29
N ARG A 23 -14.54 32.51 9.54
CA ARG A 23 -15.33 31.58 8.74
C ARG A 23 -15.41 32.07 7.27
N CYS A 24 -15.28 31.15 6.32
CA CYS A 24 -15.48 31.46 4.90
C CYS A 24 -16.93 31.89 4.63
N VAL A 25 -17.11 33.02 3.95
CA VAL A 25 -18.39 33.56 3.49
C VAL A 25 -18.22 34.10 2.07
N GLN A 26 -18.80 33.41 1.10
CA GLN A 26 -18.71 33.77 -0.33
C GLN A 26 -19.31 35.16 -0.55
N GLY A 27 -18.65 35.98 -1.38
CA GLY A 27 -19.06 37.35 -1.65
C GLY A 27 -18.83 38.34 -0.50
N GLN A 28 -18.18 37.92 0.60
CA GLN A 28 -17.77 38.82 1.69
C GLN A 28 -16.26 38.77 1.92
N ASN A 29 -15.71 37.60 2.26
CA ASN A 29 -14.27 37.42 2.49
C ASN A 29 -13.60 36.43 1.52
N CYS A 30 -14.39 35.75 0.68
CA CYS A 30 -13.94 34.85 -0.37
C CYS A 30 -14.68 35.22 -1.66
N HIS A 31 -13.93 35.55 -2.73
CA HIS A 31 -14.44 36.12 -3.97
C HIS A 31 -13.83 35.43 -5.20
N LEU A 32 -14.64 35.21 -6.23
CA LEU A 32 -14.17 34.67 -7.51
C LEU A 32 -13.39 35.73 -8.31
N PRO A 33 -12.45 35.33 -9.19
CA PRO A 33 -12.08 33.95 -9.53
C PRO A 33 -11.10 33.28 -8.55
N ASP A 34 -10.54 34.05 -7.60
CA ASP A 34 -9.40 33.60 -6.77
C ASP A 34 -9.79 32.72 -5.58
N CYS A 35 -11.03 32.82 -5.07
CA CYS A 35 -11.48 32.10 -3.89
C CYS A 35 -12.95 31.63 -4.00
N PHE A 36 -13.19 30.37 -3.64
CA PHE A 36 -14.53 29.81 -3.50
C PHE A 36 -14.66 28.99 -2.21
N CYS A 37 -15.68 29.29 -1.41
CA CYS A 37 -15.91 28.61 -0.13
C CYS A 37 -16.38 27.14 -0.32
N PRO A 38 -15.89 26.20 0.49
CA PRO A 38 -16.41 24.83 0.49
C PRO A 38 -17.91 24.80 0.83
N THR A 39 -18.70 24.22 -0.08
CA THR A 39 -20.17 24.22 0.00
C THR A 39 -20.79 22.98 -0.66
N ILE A 40 -22.04 22.70 -0.29
CA ILE A 40 -22.93 21.73 -0.95
C ILE A 40 -23.85 22.42 -1.97
N GLN A 41 -24.18 23.70 -1.79
CA GLN A 41 -25.08 24.46 -2.66
C GLN A 41 -24.31 25.62 -3.30
N HIS A 42 -24.41 25.79 -4.61
CA HIS A 42 -23.72 26.88 -5.30
C HIS A 42 -24.42 28.22 -5.00
N PRO A 43 -23.75 29.19 -4.35
CA PRO A 43 -24.43 30.35 -3.78
C PRO A 43 -25.06 31.28 -4.83
N ASN A 44 -24.57 31.24 -6.09
CA ASN A 44 -25.04 32.11 -7.17
C ASN A 44 -26.24 31.53 -7.96
N PHE A 45 -26.64 30.27 -7.75
CA PHE A 45 -27.71 29.61 -8.53
C PHE A 45 -28.83 29.07 -7.62
N PRO A 46 -29.96 29.80 -7.47
CA PRO A 46 -31.06 29.36 -6.61
C PRO A 46 -31.95 28.27 -7.25
N ASP A 47 -32.04 28.18 -8.58
CA ASP A 47 -32.53 26.99 -9.28
C ASP A 47 -31.32 26.22 -9.84
N VAL A 48 -31.19 24.95 -9.45
CA VAL A 48 -30.11 24.08 -9.92
C VAL A 48 -30.21 23.77 -11.41
N LYS A 49 -31.36 23.97 -12.06
CA LYS A 49 -31.53 23.80 -13.52
C LYS A 49 -30.79 24.86 -14.34
N ASP A 50 -30.50 26.03 -13.75
CA ASP A 50 -29.64 27.03 -14.39
C ASP A 50 -28.18 26.56 -14.50
N ILE A 51 -27.78 25.51 -13.76
CA ILE A 51 -26.40 25.00 -13.71
C ILE A 51 -26.19 23.94 -14.81
N PRO A 52 -25.15 24.07 -15.67
CA PRO A 52 -24.76 23.00 -16.58
C PRO A 52 -24.21 21.82 -15.79
N GLN A 53 -24.71 20.60 -16.02
CA GLN A 53 -24.17 19.42 -15.34
C GLN A 53 -22.84 19.03 -15.97
N MET A 54 -21.77 19.47 -15.34
CA MET A 54 -20.41 19.04 -15.64
C MET A 54 -20.22 17.57 -15.25
N VAL A 55 -19.70 16.77 -16.19
CA VAL A 55 -19.22 15.42 -15.97
C VAL A 55 -17.76 15.39 -16.40
N TYR A 56 -16.86 14.86 -15.56
CA TYR A 56 -15.45 14.70 -15.93
C TYR A 56 -14.98 13.27 -15.76
N PHE A 57 -14.20 12.79 -16.72
CA PHE A 57 -13.44 11.55 -16.60
C PHE A 57 -12.00 11.91 -16.19
N GLY A 58 -11.53 11.34 -15.08
CA GLY A 58 -10.18 11.54 -14.56
C GLY A 58 -9.47 10.19 -14.50
N PHE A 59 -8.65 9.89 -15.51
CA PHE A 59 -7.93 8.63 -15.64
C PHE A 59 -6.52 8.70 -15.06
N ASP A 60 -6.12 7.67 -14.32
CA ASP A 60 -4.81 7.57 -13.67
C ASP A 60 -3.86 6.61 -14.43
N ASP A 61 -2.63 6.50 -13.92
CA ASP A 61 -1.52 5.64 -14.36
C ASP A 61 -0.87 6.00 -15.73
N ALA A 62 -0.42 4.98 -16.47
CA ALA A 62 0.51 5.09 -17.59
C ALA A 62 -0.20 5.04 -18.95
N LEU A 63 0.20 5.91 -19.88
CA LEU A 63 -0.31 5.87 -21.25
C LEU A 63 0.50 4.89 -22.11
N HIS A 64 -0.05 3.70 -22.35
CA HIS A 64 0.55 2.70 -23.24
C HIS A 64 -0.44 2.22 -24.32
N GLY A 65 0.06 1.50 -25.33
CA GLY A 65 -0.68 1.16 -26.56
C GLY A 65 -1.94 0.31 -26.38
N GLN A 66 -2.16 -0.28 -25.21
CA GLN A 66 -3.39 -1.00 -24.87
C GLN A 66 -4.47 -0.04 -24.36
N VAL A 67 -4.09 0.89 -23.47
CA VAL A 67 -4.96 1.96 -22.94
C VAL A 67 -5.44 2.91 -24.05
N ASP A 68 -4.55 3.22 -24.99
CA ASP A 68 -4.85 4.00 -26.20
C ASP A 68 -6.00 3.40 -27.04
N GLN A 69 -6.21 2.08 -27.02
CA GLN A 69 -7.32 1.43 -27.73
C GLN A 69 -8.67 1.77 -27.11
N PHE A 70 -8.79 1.82 -25.77
CA PHE A 70 -10.04 2.17 -25.10
C PHE A 70 -10.38 3.64 -25.30
N TYR A 71 -9.41 4.54 -25.07
CA TYR A 71 -9.64 5.97 -25.19
C TYR A 71 -9.98 6.39 -26.63
N LYS A 72 -9.37 5.77 -27.66
CA LYS A 72 -9.73 6.00 -29.07
C LYS A 72 -11.17 5.59 -29.42
N GLN A 73 -11.75 4.62 -28.71
CA GLN A 73 -13.14 4.17 -28.91
C GLN A 73 -14.13 5.04 -28.12
N LEU A 74 -13.76 5.48 -26.92
CA LEU A 74 -14.66 6.21 -26.03
C LEU A 74 -14.73 7.71 -26.33
N PHE A 75 -13.58 8.35 -26.61
CA PHE A 75 -13.44 9.80 -26.80
C PHE A 75 -13.18 10.14 -28.27
N THR A 76 -14.18 9.89 -29.11
CA THR A 76 -14.13 10.17 -30.55
C THR A 76 -14.48 11.63 -30.87
N LYS A 77 -13.98 12.15 -32.00
CA LYS A 77 -14.41 13.48 -32.51
C LYS A 77 -15.89 13.58 -32.90
N SER A 78 -16.60 12.45 -32.96
CA SER A 78 -18.05 12.37 -33.23
C SER A 78 -18.90 12.51 -31.96
N ARG A 79 -18.38 12.15 -30.78
CA ARG A 79 -19.05 12.37 -29.50
C ARG A 79 -18.82 13.81 -29.07
N LYS A 80 -19.90 14.59 -28.97
CA LYS A 80 -19.87 16.05 -28.82
C LYS A 80 -20.80 16.50 -27.71
N ASN A 81 -20.36 17.51 -26.96
CA ASN A 81 -21.18 18.25 -26.01
C ASN A 81 -22.22 19.13 -26.75
N PRO A 82 -23.25 19.67 -26.06
CA PRO A 82 -24.31 20.48 -26.68
C PRO A 82 -23.81 21.73 -27.43
N ASN A 83 -22.63 22.26 -27.06
CA ASN A 83 -21.96 23.35 -27.79
C ASN A 83 -21.26 22.91 -29.10
N GLY A 84 -21.40 21.64 -29.50
CA GLY A 84 -20.82 21.08 -30.72
C GLY A 84 -19.35 20.67 -30.62
N CYS A 85 -18.69 20.87 -29.47
CA CYS A 85 -17.27 20.52 -29.29
C CYS A 85 -17.11 19.04 -28.88
N PRO A 86 -16.04 18.34 -29.31
CA PRO A 86 -15.76 16.97 -28.87
C PRO A 86 -15.68 16.85 -27.34
N ILE A 87 -16.09 15.69 -26.81
CA ILE A 87 -15.94 15.40 -25.38
C ILE A 87 -14.45 15.27 -25.00
N THR A 88 -14.09 15.79 -23.83
CA THR A 88 -12.72 15.74 -23.32
C THR A 88 -12.62 14.85 -22.07
N MET A 89 -11.39 14.65 -21.59
CA MET A 89 -11.06 13.89 -20.39
C MET A 89 -9.79 14.47 -19.79
N SER A 90 -9.49 14.07 -18.55
CA SER A 90 -8.30 14.44 -17.80
C SER A 90 -7.45 13.19 -17.60
N LEU A 91 -6.19 13.23 -18.04
CA LEU A 91 -5.23 12.13 -17.91
C LEU A 91 -4.20 12.52 -16.85
N TYR A 92 -4.23 11.90 -15.67
CA TYR A 92 -3.25 12.06 -14.61
C TYR A 92 -2.12 11.06 -14.85
N VAL A 93 -1.08 11.52 -15.55
CA VAL A 93 -0.07 10.63 -16.14
C VAL A 93 1.11 10.41 -15.18
N GLN A 94 1.51 9.16 -14.95
CA GLN A 94 2.77 8.79 -14.27
C GLN A 94 3.95 8.69 -15.25
N ASP A 95 5.21 8.76 -14.79
CA ASP A 95 6.40 8.56 -15.66
C ASP A 95 6.57 7.09 -16.07
N GLN A 96 6.63 6.19 -15.08
CA GLN A 96 6.95 4.79 -15.34
C GLN A 96 5.96 4.13 -16.31
N TRP A 97 6.48 3.50 -17.35
CA TRP A 97 5.75 2.80 -18.42
C TRP A 97 4.94 3.69 -19.37
N THR A 98 4.99 5.03 -19.24
CA THR A 98 4.30 5.96 -20.14
C THR A 98 5.02 6.14 -21.47
N SER A 99 4.25 6.05 -22.56
CA SER A 99 4.65 6.55 -23.88
C SER A 99 4.33 8.04 -23.98
N TYR A 100 5.34 8.89 -23.89
CA TYR A 100 5.19 10.34 -24.03
C TYR A 100 4.71 10.78 -25.43
N ALA A 101 4.84 9.93 -26.45
CA ALA A 101 4.17 10.13 -27.73
C ALA A 101 2.63 10.06 -27.63
N LEU A 102 2.09 9.23 -26.72
CA LEU A 102 0.66 9.21 -26.41
C LEU A 102 0.24 10.44 -25.59
N VAL A 103 1.07 10.90 -24.63
CA VAL A 103 0.86 12.17 -23.91
C VAL A 103 0.70 13.32 -24.90
N ASN A 104 1.67 13.46 -25.82
CA ASN A 104 1.63 14.51 -26.84
C ASN A 104 0.41 14.40 -27.77
N LYS A 105 0.05 13.17 -28.18
CA LYS A 105 -1.14 12.91 -28.99
C LYS A 105 -2.43 13.34 -28.27
N TYR A 106 -2.60 13.00 -27.00
CA TYR A 106 -3.83 13.32 -26.25
C TYR A 106 -3.93 14.81 -25.92
N TYR A 107 -2.81 15.48 -25.60
CA TYR A 107 -2.76 16.94 -25.51
C TYR A 107 -3.18 17.62 -26.83
N ASN A 108 -2.58 17.22 -27.96
CA ASN A 108 -2.93 17.76 -29.29
C ASN A 108 -4.36 17.41 -29.78
N LEU A 109 -5.08 16.53 -29.08
CA LEU A 109 -6.50 16.24 -29.31
C LEU A 109 -7.44 17.09 -28.43
N GLY A 110 -6.90 17.92 -27.52
CA GLY A 110 -7.67 18.78 -26.62
C GLY A 110 -8.03 18.14 -25.27
N HIS A 111 -7.39 17.03 -24.89
CA HIS A 111 -7.56 16.44 -23.57
C HIS A 111 -6.56 17.04 -22.57
N GLU A 112 -6.96 17.12 -21.30
CA GLU A 112 -6.09 17.62 -20.23
C GLU A 112 -5.02 16.58 -19.87
N ILE A 113 -3.79 17.05 -19.67
CA ILE A 113 -2.66 16.27 -19.14
C ILE A 113 -2.33 16.79 -17.74
N GLY A 114 -2.85 16.10 -16.72
CA GLY A 114 -2.43 16.22 -15.34
C GLY A 114 -1.23 15.32 -15.02
N SER A 115 -0.71 15.46 -13.81
CA SER A 115 0.50 14.77 -13.34
C SER A 115 0.17 13.80 -12.19
N HIS A 116 0.78 12.61 -12.23
CA HIS A 116 0.55 11.52 -11.29
C HIS A 116 1.86 10.83 -10.86
N SER A 117 2.80 11.63 -10.37
CA SER A 117 4.14 11.22 -9.89
C SER A 117 5.08 10.63 -10.96
N VAL A 118 6.31 10.32 -10.55
CA VAL A 118 7.27 9.56 -11.34
C VAL A 118 7.11 8.07 -11.05
N THR A 119 7.10 7.69 -9.77
CA THR A 119 7.29 6.30 -9.32
C THR A 119 6.01 5.60 -8.82
N HIS A 120 4.84 6.26 -8.90
CA HIS A 120 3.56 5.80 -8.36
C HIS A 120 3.65 5.34 -6.88
N THR A 121 4.25 6.21 -6.06
CA THR A 121 4.46 6.00 -4.63
C THR A 121 3.75 7.04 -3.78
N ASN A 122 3.52 6.72 -2.51
CA ASN A 122 2.90 7.61 -1.54
C ASN A 122 3.78 8.85 -1.31
N VAL A 123 3.33 10.01 -1.81
CA VAL A 123 3.97 11.34 -1.68
C VAL A 123 3.82 11.98 -0.30
N ASP A 124 3.73 11.17 0.76
CA ASP A 124 3.31 11.55 2.12
C ASP A 124 4.29 12.42 2.93
N THR A 125 5.25 13.05 2.26
CA THR A 125 6.11 14.11 2.81
C THR A 125 6.38 15.19 1.76
N ALA A 126 6.62 16.43 2.23
CA ALA A 126 6.94 17.57 1.36
C ALA A 126 8.11 17.28 0.40
N GLN A 127 9.14 16.56 0.86
CA GLN A 127 10.32 16.23 0.06
C GLN A 127 9.99 15.26 -1.08
N LYS A 128 9.18 14.22 -0.81
CA LYS A 128 8.70 13.30 -1.84
C LYS A 128 7.85 14.04 -2.86
N LEU A 129 6.88 14.84 -2.40
CA LEU A 129 5.98 15.57 -3.29
C LEU A 129 6.74 16.57 -4.18
N VAL A 130 7.76 17.26 -3.66
CA VAL A 130 8.65 18.13 -4.48
C VAL A 130 9.32 17.34 -5.60
N PHE A 131 9.87 16.16 -5.30
CA PHE A 131 10.53 15.32 -6.29
C PHE A 131 9.52 14.75 -7.29
N GLU A 132 8.52 14.01 -6.84
CA GLU A 132 7.56 13.30 -7.68
C GLU A 132 6.73 14.27 -8.54
N ALA A 133 6.20 15.35 -7.97
CA ALA A 133 5.38 16.31 -8.72
C ALA A 133 6.21 17.28 -9.56
N GLY A 134 7.43 17.64 -9.11
CA GLY A 134 8.33 18.50 -9.88
C GLY A 134 8.88 17.78 -11.10
N LYS A 135 9.48 16.60 -10.88
CA LYS A 135 10.10 15.80 -11.94
C LYS A 135 9.09 15.30 -12.96
N GLN A 136 7.87 14.91 -12.56
CA GLN A 136 6.86 14.50 -13.55
C GLN A 136 6.34 15.69 -14.36
N LYS A 137 6.20 16.89 -13.79
CA LYS A 137 5.90 18.11 -14.57
C LYS A 137 6.99 18.40 -15.60
N ASP A 138 8.26 18.24 -15.22
CA ASP A 138 9.40 18.38 -16.13
C ASP A 138 9.39 17.31 -17.24
N ASN A 139 9.02 16.07 -16.96
CA ASN A 139 8.90 15.02 -17.98
C ASN A 139 7.76 15.30 -18.96
N LEU A 140 6.55 15.63 -18.46
CA LEU A 140 5.39 15.97 -19.28
C LEU A 140 5.66 17.20 -20.16
N THR A 141 6.42 18.17 -19.63
CA THR A 141 6.88 19.34 -20.40
C THR A 141 7.90 18.95 -21.47
N ASN A 142 9.03 18.36 -21.05
CA ASN A 142 10.22 18.23 -21.90
C ASN A 142 10.16 17.04 -22.88
N VAL A 143 9.47 15.96 -22.49
CA VAL A 143 9.35 14.71 -23.26
C VAL A 143 7.95 14.54 -23.85
N GLY A 144 6.90 14.96 -23.13
CA GLY A 144 5.52 15.00 -23.64
C GLY A 144 5.22 16.20 -24.54
N HIS A 145 6.11 17.20 -24.56
CA HIS A 145 5.95 18.48 -25.28
C HIS A 145 4.62 19.19 -24.99
N VAL A 146 4.10 19.03 -23.77
CA VAL A 146 2.97 19.80 -23.24
C VAL A 146 3.51 21.13 -22.70
N PRO A 147 2.89 22.30 -22.95
CA PRO A 147 3.31 23.55 -22.32
C PRO A 147 3.29 23.45 -20.78
N ARG A 148 4.30 24.01 -20.10
CA ARG A 148 4.46 23.87 -18.64
C ARG A 148 3.30 24.49 -17.85
N ASP A 149 2.74 25.54 -18.42
CA ASP A 149 1.57 26.31 -18.03
C ASP A 149 0.24 25.60 -18.32
N GLU A 150 0.23 24.54 -19.14
CA GLU A 150 -0.93 23.66 -19.36
C GLU A 150 -0.96 22.45 -18.41
N VAL A 151 0.19 22.03 -17.86
CA VAL A 151 0.26 20.95 -16.84
C VAL A 151 -0.14 21.51 -15.46
N VAL A 152 -1.42 21.84 -15.28
CA VAL A 152 -1.95 22.55 -14.10
C VAL A 152 -2.53 21.65 -13.01
N GLY A 153 -2.93 20.42 -13.36
CA GLY A 153 -3.56 19.46 -12.44
C GLY A 153 -2.60 18.43 -11.85
N TRP A 154 -2.80 18.11 -10.58
CA TRP A 154 -2.09 17.03 -9.88
C TRP A 154 -3.07 16.05 -9.23
N ARG A 155 -2.71 14.76 -9.23
CA ARG A 155 -3.31 13.75 -8.36
C ARG A 155 -2.21 12.95 -7.68
N SER A 156 -2.31 12.73 -6.37
CA SER A 156 -1.40 11.88 -5.63
C SER A 156 -1.68 10.40 -5.87
N PRO A 157 -0.66 9.55 -6.10
CA PRO A 157 -0.79 8.09 -6.14
C PRO A 157 -1.56 7.54 -4.94
N ASN A 158 -2.41 6.54 -5.19
CA ASN A 158 -3.29 5.93 -4.18
C ASN A 158 -4.22 6.93 -3.44
N LEU A 159 -4.47 8.12 -4.01
CA LEU A 159 -5.15 9.26 -3.37
C LEU A 159 -4.54 9.62 -2.00
N LYS A 160 -3.21 9.58 -1.90
CA LYS A 160 -2.44 9.82 -0.67
C LYS A 160 -1.88 11.25 -0.60
N PRO A 161 -2.56 12.21 0.06
CA PRO A 161 -2.05 13.57 0.25
C PRO A 161 -0.85 13.68 1.23
N ALA A 162 -0.17 14.82 1.16
CA ALA A 162 1.01 15.17 1.96
C ALA A 162 0.73 16.14 3.13
N GLY A 163 -0.52 16.25 3.60
CA GLY A 163 -0.94 17.22 4.62
C GLY A 163 -0.96 18.65 4.08
N ASP A 164 -0.66 19.63 4.93
CA ASP A 164 -0.55 21.04 4.51
C ASP A 164 0.56 21.28 3.47
N ALA A 165 1.58 20.41 3.41
CA ALA A 165 2.60 20.45 2.37
C ALA A 165 2.05 20.14 0.96
N GLN A 166 0.87 19.53 0.84
CA GLN A 166 0.22 19.20 -0.43
C GLN A 166 0.00 20.46 -1.29
N PRO A 167 -0.87 21.41 -0.90
CA PRO A 167 -1.06 22.65 -1.67
C PRO A 167 0.18 23.55 -1.70
N GLU A 168 0.97 23.63 -0.61
CA GLU A 168 2.18 24.47 -0.57
C GLU A 168 3.22 24.09 -1.65
N VAL A 169 3.49 22.78 -1.80
CA VAL A 169 4.44 22.28 -2.78
C VAL A 169 3.87 22.39 -4.20
N LEU A 170 2.62 21.97 -4.40
CA LEU A 170 1.98 21.98 -5.71
C LEU A 170 1.85 23.40 -6.26
N LYS A 171 1.43 24.37 -5.43
CA LYS A 171 1.40 25.78 -5.82
C LYS A 171 2.79 26.32 -6.17
N ARG A 172 3.84 25.96 -5.42
CA ARG A 172 5.23 26.36 -5.71
C ARG A 172 5.76 25.76 -7.01
N LEU A 173 5.25 24.60 -7.43
CA LEU A 173 5.54 23.96 -8.72
C LEU A 173 4.61 24.45 -9.86
N GLY A 174 3.76 25.44 -9.60
CA GLY A 174 2.85 26.03 -10.58
C GLY A 174 1.71 25.11 -11.00
N TYR A 175 1.31 24.15 -10.16
CA TYR A 175 -0.02 23.53 -10.29
C TYR A 175 -1.07 24.48 -9.71
N THR A 176 -2.28 24.47 -10.27
CA THR A 176 -3.40 25.31 -9.78
C THR A 176 -4.36 24.56 -8.89
N TYR A 177 -4.40 23.22 -8.98
CA TYR A 177 -5.33 22.39 -8.24
C TYR A 177 -4.77 21.01 -7.86
N ASP A 178 -5.34 20.45 -6.79
CA ASP A 178 -5.24 19.04 -6.41
C ASP A 178 -6.62 18.37 -6.57
N ILE A 179 -6.60 17.07 -6.85
CA ILE A 179 -7.78 16.21 -6.98
C ILE A 179 -7.51 14.87 -6.28
N SER A 180 -7.08 14.95 -5.03
CA SER A 180 -6.66 13.82 -4.19
C SER A 180 -7.51 13.63 -2.95
N LEU A 181 -8.25 14.65 -2.49
CA LEU A 181 -8.92 14.60 -1.19
C LEU A 181 -10.30 13.91 -1.32
N THR A 182 -10.33 12.65 -0.90
CA THR A 182 -11.52 11.78 -0.97
C THR A 182 -12.65 12.28 -0.08
N HIS A 183 -13.85 12.43 -0.66
CA HIS A 183 -15.10 12.68 0.07
C HIS A 183 -15.95 11.40 0.11
N THR A 184 -15.96 10.73 1.26
CA THR A 184 -16.70 9.46 1.46
C THR A 184 -18.21 9.69 1.56
N ARG A 185 -18.97 9.17 0.59
CA ARG A 185 -20.43 9.21 0.55
C ARG A 185 -20.99 7.96 1.23
N HIS A 186 -21.62 8.13 2.39
CA HIS A 186 -22.18 7.02 3.18
C HIS A 186 -23.49 6.44 2.61
N SER A 187 -24.12 7.12 1.65
CA SER A 187 -25.29 6.65 0.90
C SER A 187 -25.30 7.27 -0.50
N ALA A 188 -26.12 6.70 -1.41
CA ALA A 188 -26.39 7.28 -2.73
C ALA A 188 -26.98 8.71 -2.68
N ASN A 189 -27.58 9.10 -1.54
CA ASN A 189 -28.22 10.40 -1.32
C ASN A 189 -27.29 11.42 -0.62
N ASN A 190 -26.07 11.04 -0.23
CA ASN A 190 -25.10 12.00 0.29
C ASN A 190 -24.75 12.99 -0.84
N PRO A 191 -24.91 14.31 -0.66
CA PRO A 191 -24.62 15.28 -1.70
C PRO A 191 -23.10 15.38 -1.96
N VAL A 192 -22.73 15.72 -3.18
CA VAL A 192 -21.32 15.91 -3.59
C VAL A 192 -20.90 17.34 -3.27
N PRO A 193 -19.75 17.59 -2.60
CA PRO A 193 -19.23 18.94 -2.40
C PRO A 193 -18.77 19.56 -3.72
N TRP A 194 -18.94 20.88 -3.84
CA TRP A 194 -18.38 21.65 -4.94
C TRP A 194 -16.85 21.77 -4.80
N PRO A 195 -16.10 21.92 -5.91
CA PRO A 195 -14.70 22.36 -5.86
C PRO A 195 -14.57 23.69 -5.12
N PHE A 196 -13.47 23.90 -4.42
CA PHE A 196 -13.29 25.05 -3.53
C PHE A 196 -11.81 25.39 -3.36
N THR A 197 -11.50 26.56 -2.78
CA THR A 197 -10.10 26.94 -2.50
C THR A 197 -9.74 26.73 -1.03
N LEU A 198 -8.49 26.33 -0.78
CA LEU A 198 -7.97 26.03 0.55
C LEU A 198 -7.56 27.29 1.36
N ASP A 199 -8.03 28.47 0.96
CA ASP A 199 -7.93 29.74 1.73
C ASP A 199 -8.41 29.61 3.18
N TYR A 200 -9.38 28.73 3.41
CA TYR A 200 -10.04 28.53 4.71
C TYR A 200 -9.90 27.09 5.24
N GLY A 201 -8.87 26.38 4.80
CA GLY A 201 -8.55 25.02 5.23
C GLY A 201 -9.44 23.93 4.61
N TYR A 202 -9.19 22.68 4.98
CA TYR A 202 -9.99 21.53 4.54
C TYR A 202 -11.07 21.18 5.58
N PRO A 203 -12.37 21.34 5.28
CA PRO A 203 -13.43 21.23 6.30
C PRO A 203 -14.03 19.83 6.46
N TYR A 204 -13.69 18.88 5.57
CA TYR A 204 -14.32 17.56 5.52
C TYR A 204 -13.54 16.51 6.33
N SER A 205 -14.15 15.35 6.56
CA SER A 205 -13.49 14.20 7.15
C SER A 205 -12.36 13.69 6.25
N CYS A 206 -11.13 13.77 6.75
CA CYS A 206 -9.96 13.27 6.05
C CYS A 206 -9.90 11.73 6.10
N SER A 207 -10.36 11.09 5.01
CA SER A 207 -10.43 9.63 4.91
C SER A 207 -9.07 8.99 4.60
N VAL A 208 -8.19 9.68 3.86
CA VAL A 208 -6.80 9.26 3.61
C VAL A 208 -5.83 10.28 4.21
N GLN A 209 -5.34 9.99 5.43
CA GLN A 209 -4.44 10.86 6.19
C GLN A 209 -3.02 10.93 5.59
N PRO A 210 -2.29 12.06 5.68
CA PRO A 210 -2.71 13.36 6.22
C PRO A 210 -3.30 14.30 5.14
N CYS A 211 -4.45 14.92 5.41
CA CYS A 211 -4.99 16.01 4.59
C CYS A 211 -4.54 17.38 5.15
N PRO A 212 -4.70 18.49 4.40
CA PRO A 212 -4.51 19.84 4.93
C PRO A 212 -5.34 20.10 6.20
N GLY A 213 -4.86 20.99 7.06
CA GLY A 213 -5.52 21.30 8.33
C GLY A 213 -6.84 22.05 8.16
N PHE A 214 -7.78 21.85 9.09
CA PHE A 214 -9.06 22.58 9.15
C PHE A 214 -8.89 24.11 9.27
N SER A 215 -7.78 24.56 9.87
CA SER A 215 -7.47 25.98 10.09
C SER A 215 -6.21 26.45 9.33
N SER A 216 -5.75 25.67 8.34
CA SER A 216 -4.66 26.06 7.45
C SER A 216 -5.14 27.10 6.42
N ASN A 217 -4.21 27.75 5.71
CA ASN A 217 -4.53 28.85 4.80
C ASN A 217 -3.65 28.78 3.55
N HIS A 218 -4.19 28.21 2.47
CA HIS A 218 -3.47 27.90 1.23
C HIS A 218 -4.07 28.67 0.06
N LYS A 219 -3.99 30.00 0.12
CA LYS A 219 -4.79 30.92 -0.70
C LYS A 219 -4.82 30.61 -2.19
N GLY A 220 -6.00 30.59 -2.79
CA GLY A 220 -6.21 30.42 -4.23
C GLY A 220 -5.65 29.12 -4.82
N PHE A 221 -5.31 28.13 -3.99
CA PHE A 221 -5.07 26.78 -4.45
C PHE A 221 -6.37 25.97 -4.36
N TRP A 222 -6.78 25.37 -5.48
CA TRP A 222 -8.06 24.69 -5.60
C TRP A 222 -7.96 23.22 -5.20
N GLU A 223 -8.97 22.73 -4.49
CA GLU A 223 -9.28 21.31 -4.37
C GLU A 223 -10.49 20.98 -5.25
N ILE A 224 -10.38 19.94 -6.06
CA ILE A 224 -11.51 19.24 -6.66
C ILE A 224 -11.72 17.96 -5.83
N PRO A 225 -12.73 17.88 -4.95
CA PRO A 225 -12.94 16.68 -4.15
C PRO A 225 -13.12 15.42 -5.01
N VAL A 226 -12.68 14.28 -4.49
CA VAL A 226 -12.92 12.96 -5.11
C VAL A 226 -14.10 12.28 -4.39
N PRO A 227 -15.36 12.50 -4.83
CA PRO A 227 -16.53 11.87 -4.22
C PRO A 227 -16.56 10.37 -4.53
N SER A 228 -16.78 9.54 -3.51
CA SER A 228 -16.91 8.10 -3.73
C SER A 228 -18.25 7.73 -4.40
N LEU A 229 -18.23 7.03 -5.52
CA LEU A 229 -19.43 6.50 -6.16
C LEU A 229 -19.97 5.29 -5.37
N TYR A 230 -21.28 5.16 -5.27
CA TYR A 230 -21.97 4.14 -4.47
C TYR A 230 -22.52 3.02 -5.36
N ASN A 231 -22.06 1.78 -5.20
CA ASN A 231 -22.56 0.65 -5.99
C ASN A 231 -23.95 0.20 -5.48
N PRO A 232 -25.02 0.27 -6.31
CA PRO A 232 -26.35 -0.16 -5.90
C PRO A 232 -26.47 -1.68 -5.65
N GLU A 233 -25.65 -2.51 -6.32
CA GLU A 233 -25.66 -3.97 -6.16
C GLU A 233 -25.06 -4.42 -4.81
N THR A 234 -24.00 -3.74 -4.34
CA THR A 234 -23.24 -4.13 -3.14
C THR A 234 -23.40 -3.17 -1.97
N HIS A 235 -24.20 -2.10 -2.12
CA HIS A 235 -24.40 -1.02 -1.15
C HIS A 235 -23.10 -0.38 -0.60
N TYR A 236 -22.03 -0.36 -1.41
CA TYR A 236 -20.68 0.01 -0.98
C TYR A 236 -20.14 1.23 -1.73
N PRO A 237 -19.53 2.22 -1.04
CA PRO A 237 -18.89 3.37 -1.68
C PRO A 237 -17.44 3.09 -2.08
N CYS A 238 -17.05 3.53 -3.28
CA CYS A 238 -15.71 3.39 -3.84
C CYS A 238 -15.16 4.75 -4.30
N ALA A 239 -13.95 5.11 -3.87
CA ALA A 239 -13.30 6.37 -4.27
C ALA A 239 -12.90 6.38 -5.75
N TYR A 240 -12.36 5.26 -6.23
CA TYR A 240 -12.20 4.96 -7.65
C TYR A 240 -13.37 4.13 -8.15
N VAL A 241 -13.86 4.40 -9.37
CA VAL A 241 -15.00 3.68 -9.95
C VAL A 241 -14.70 2.18 -10.10
N ASP A 242 -13.49 1.82 -10.54
CA ASP A 242 -13.06 0.44 -10.77
C ASP A 242 -12.76 -0.39 -9.50
N SER A 243 -12.71 0.26 -8.33
CA SER A 243 -12.74 -0.44 -7.04
C SER A 243 -14.11 -1.05 -6.74
N CYS A 244 -15.18 -0.51 -7.33
CA CYS A 244 -16.50 -1.11 -7.32
C CYS A 244 -16.64 -2.04 -8.53
N ARG A 245 -16.94 -3.32 -8.28
CA ARG A 245 -16.95 -4.37 -9.30
C ARG A 245 -18.38 -4.88 -9.53
N PRO A 246 -19.21 -4.21 -10.35
CA PRO A 246 -20.55 -4.67 -10.70
C PRO A 246 -20.48 -6.00 -11.46
N SER A 247 -21.49 -6.84 -11.27
CA SER A 247 -21.51 -8.23 -11.79
C SER A 247 -21.67 -8.35 -13.31
N THR A 248 -22.34 -7.39 -13.95
CA THR A 248 -22.84 -7.46 -15.34
C THR A 248 -22.81 -6.12 -16.05
N GLU A 249 -23.00 -6.13 -17.38
CA GLU A 249 -23.13 -4.92 -18.23
C GLU A 249 -24.28 -4.02 -17.78
N ALA A 250 -25.42 -4.62 -17.39
CA ALA A 250 -26.56 -3.90 -16.84
C ALA A 250 -26.25 -3.26 -15.47
N ALA A 251 -25.62 -4.01 -14.55
CA ALA A 251 -25.22 -3.50 -13.25
C ALA A 251 -24.14 -2.41 -13.36
N ALA A 252 -23.24 -2.49 -14.34
CA ALA A 252 -22.25 -1.45 -14.61
C ALA A 252 -22.88 -0.16 -15.16
N LEU A 253 -23.87 -0.28 -16.06
CA LEU A 253 -24.60 0.87 -16.57
C LEU A 253 -25.47 1.52 -15.47
N ASP A 254 -26.14 0.71 -14.64
CA ASP A 254 -26.92 1.19 -13.49
C ASP A 254 -26.04 1.86 -12.42
N TYR A 255 -24.87 1.30 -12.12
CA TYR A 255 -23.90 1.90 -11.20
C TYR A 255 -23.44 3.29 -11.67
N LEU A 256 -23.07 3.44 -12.95
CA LEU A 256 -22.69 4.74 -13.52
C LEU A 256 -23.89 5.71 -13.56
N TRP A 257 -25.04 5.24 -14.05
CA TRP A 257 -26.22 6.07 -14.27
C TRP A 257 -26.86 6.55 -12.95
N SER A 258 -27.05 5.68 -11.97
CA SER A 258 -27.63 6.04 -10.68
C SER A 258 -26.77 7.04 -9.91
N ASN A 259 -25.43 6.96 -10.00
CA ASN A 259 -24.56 7.94 -9.35
C ASN A 259 -24.61 9.31 -10.05
N PHE A 260 -24.63 9.33 -11.38
CA PHE A 260 -24.85 10.55 -12.17
C PHE A 260 -26.21 11.19 -11.83
N GLU A 261 -27.28 10.40 -11.89
CA GLU A 261 -28.67 10.85 -11.72
C GLU A 261 -28.93 11.45 -10.33
N ASN A 262 -28.31 10.88 -9.28
CA ASN A 262 -28.38 11.42 -7.92
C ASN A 262 -27.72 12.81 -7.78
N VAL A 263 -26.67 13.12 -8.54
CA VAL A 263 -26.03 14.45 -8.56
C VAL A 263 -26.83 15.43 -9.44
N TYR A 264 -27.21 14.97 -10.63
CA TYR A 264 -27.98 15.72 -11.64
C TYR A 264 -29.35 16.20 -11.13
N LYS A 265 -30.01 15.40 -10.28
CA LYS A 265 -31.30 15.74 -9.63
C LYS A 265 -31.15 16.45 -8.28
N SER A 266 -29.95 16.62 -7.74
CA SER A 266 -29.74 17.28 -6.44
C SER A 266 -29.10 18.65 -6.57
N ASN A 267 -27.78 18.76 -6.51
CA ASN A 267 -27.06 20.04 -6.46
C ASN A 267 -26.26 20.39 -7.72
N ARG A 268 -26.21 19.48 -8.71
CA ARG A 268 -25.41 19.60 -9.93
C ARG A 268 -23.93 19.96 -9.74
N ALA A 269 -23.34 19.55 -8.62
CA ALA A 269 -21.88 19.59 -8.47
C ALA A 269 -21.20 18.74 -9.58
N PRO A 270 -19.93 19.00 -9.94
CA PRO A 270 -19.24 18.27 -10.99
C PRO A 270 -19.19 16.75 -10.71
N PHE A 271 -19.76 15.95 -11.62
CA PHE A 271 -19.80 14.50 -11.47
C PHE A 271 -18.49 13.87 -11.93
N GLY A 272 -17.65 13.49 -10.97
CA GLY A 272 -16.31 12.96 -11.21
C GLY A 272 -16.23 11.45 -11.34
N LEU A 273 -15.78 10.99 -12.51
CA LEU A 273 -15.50 9.59 -12.82
C LEU A 273 -13.99 9.36 -12.73
N ASN A 274 -13.54 9.15 -11.49
CA ASN A 274 -12.13 8.94 -11.12
C ASN A 274 -11.80 7.45 -11.19
N MET A 275 -10.95 7.02 -12.13
CA MET A 275 -10.80 5.60 -12.46
C MET A 275 -9.47 5.26 -13.14
N HIS A 276 -9.04 4.00 -13.03
CA HIS A 276 -7.95 3.46 -13.84
C HIS A 276 -8.48 2.89 -15.15
N ALA A 277 -7.65 2.87 -16.20
CA ALA A 277 -8.02 2.21 -17.47
C ALA A 277 -8.34 0.70 -17.31
N ALA A 278 -7.93 0.10 -16.18
CA ALA A 278 -8.26 -1.27 -15.79
C ALA A 278 -9.77 -1.58 -15.80
N TRP A 279 -10.63 -0.58 -15.61
CA TRP A 279 -12.09 -0.68 -15.76
C TRP A 279 -12.51 -1.37 -17.08
N PHE A 280 -11.82 -1.05 -18.17
CA PHE A 280 -12.19 -1.46 -19.53
C PHE A 280 -11.72 -2.87 -19.93
N PHE A 281 -10.84 -3.51 -19.15
CA PHE A 281 -10.47 -4.91 -19.37
C PHE A 281 -11.64 -5.88 -19.13
N THR A 282 -12.71 -5.41 -18.47
CA THR A 282 -13.99 -6.11 -18.44
C THR A 282 -14.87 -5.62 -19.61
N PRO A 283 -15.16 -6.44 -20.64
CA PRO A 283 -15.89 -5.97 -21.83
C PRO A 283 -17.29 -5.44 -21.53
N ALA A 284 -17.95 -5.99 -20.50
CA ALA A 284 -19.23 -5.50 -19.99
C ALA A 284 -19.14 -4.04 -19.47
N ASN A 285 -18.06 -3.69 -18.77
CA ASN A 285 -17.84 -2.34 -18.24
C ASN A 285 -17.53 -1.34 -19.37
N LEU A 286 -16.77 -1.77 -20.38
CA LEU A 286 -16.50 -0.95 -21.57
C LEU A 286 -17.78 -0.62 -22.33
N LYS A 287 -18.62 -1.63 -22.62
CA LYS A 287 -19.93 -1.41 -23.25
C LYS A 287 -20.87 -0.56 -22.40
N ALA A 288 -20.94 -0.82 -21.10
CA ALA A 288 -21.71 0.01 -20.16
C ALA A 288 -21.24 1.46 -20.18
N THR A 289 -19.93 1.71 -20.29
CA THR A 289 -19.37 3.07 -20.41
C THR A 289 -19.70 3.71 -21.76
N HIS A 290 -19.75 2.93 -22.85
CA HIS A 290 -20.29 3.42 -24.13
C HIS A 290 -21.75 3.86 -23.98
N ALA A 291 -22.64 2.97 -23.52
CA ALA A 291 -24.06 3.28 -23.34
C ALA A 291 -24.32 4.41 -22.33
N PHE A 292 -23.48 4.54 -21.31
CA PHE A 292 -23.54 5.65 -20.36
C PHE A 292 -23.18 6.98 -21.03
N LEU A 293 -22.06 7.04 -21.76
CA LEU A 293 -21.69 8.24 -22.55
C LEU A 293 -22.77 8.61 -23.57
N ASP A 294 -23.34 7.65 -24.28
CA ASP A 294 -24.39 7.91 -25.28
C ASP A 294 -25.69 8.41 -24.63
N ARG A 295 -25.98 8.06 -23.36
CA ARG A 295 -27.07 8.66 -22.58
C ARG A 295 -26.76 10.08 -22.09
N LEU A 296 -25.52 10.35 -21.64
CA LEU A 296 -25.11 11.70 -21.22
C LEU A 296 -25.21 12.69 -22.38
N LEU A 297 -24.79 12.28 -23.58
CA LEU A 297 -24.79 13.11 -24.78
C LEU A 297 -26.16 13.24 -25.46
N ALA A 298 -27.21 12.68 -24.85
CA ALA A 298 -28.61 12.90 -25.22
C ALA A 298 -29.31 13.93 -24.30
N LEU A 299 -28.56 14.68 -23.47
CA LEU A 299 -29.06 15.70 -22.55
C LEU A 299 -28.43 17.07 -22.87
N ASP A 300 -29.26 18.03 -23.27
CA ASP A 300 -28.82 19.35 -23.76
C ASP A 300 -28.14 20.24 -22.68
N ASP A 301 -28.22 19.87 -21.41
CA ASP A 301 -27.63 20.58 -20.27
C ASP A 301 -26.45 19.83 -19.61
N VAL A 302 -25.98 18.73 -20.21
CA VAL A 302 -24.86 17.92 -19.72
C VAL A 302 -23.61 18.12 -20.57
N TYR A 303 -22.46 18.29 -19.92
CA TYR A 303 -21.18 18.56 -20.56
C TYR A 303 -20.10 17.60 -20.05
N VAL A 304 -19.59 16.73 -20.92
CA VAL A 304 -18.47 15.82 -20.65
C VAL A 304 -17.16 16.52 -20.99
N ILE A 305 -16.44 16.95 -19.95
CA ILE A 305 -15.30 17.89 -20.03
C ILE A 305 -14.12 17.45 -19.13
N SER A 306 -13.01 18.18 -19.19
CA SER A 306 -11.84 17.99 -18.33
C SER A 306 -11.96 18.69 -16.97
N ALA A 307 -11.14 18.30 -16.00
CA ALA A 307 -11.11 18.91 -14.67
C ALA A 307 -10.63 20.38 -14.70
N LYS A 308 -9.71 20.75 -15.60
CA LYS A 308 -9.38 22.15 -15.92
C LYS A 308 -10.63 22.93 -16.32
N GLN A 309 -11.42 22.40 -17.26
CA GLN A 309 -12.63 23.08 -17.75
C GLN A 309 -13.71 23.20 -16.68
N VAL A 310 -13.82 22.23 -15.76
CA VAL A 310 -14.64 22.37 -14.55
C VAL A 310 -14.19 23.58 -13.73
N LEU A 311 -12.89 23.73 -13.48
CA LEU A 311 -12.38 24.89 -12.74
C LEU A 311 -12.51 26.22 -13.49
N ASP A 312 -12.48 26.21 -14.82
CA ASP A 312 -12.73 27.42 -15.61
C ASP A 312 -14.17 27.92 -15.44
N TRP A 313 -15.16 27.02 -15.35
CA TRP A 313 -16.53 27.39 -14.94
C TRP A 313 -16.60 27.79 -13.45
N MET A 314 -15.86 27.13 -12.55
CA MET A 314 -15.84 27.54 -11.13
C MET A 314 -15.29 28.95 -10.91
N ARG A 315 -14.40 29.44 -11.79
CA ARG A 315 -13.80 30.78 -11.75
C ARG A 315 -14.75 31.84 -12.31
N ASP A 316 -15.49 31.53 -13.37
CA ASP A 316 -16.47 32.42 -14.01
C ASP A 316 -17.82 31.70 -14.26
N PRO A 317 -18.62 31.48 -13.20
CA PRO A 317 -19.78 30.60 -13.27
C PRO A 317 -20.97 31.24 -14.01
N VAL A 318 -21.22 30.77 -15.23
CA VAL A 318 -22.35 31.16 -16.09
C VAL A 318 -23.48 30.13 -16.07
N LYS A 319 -24.71 30.57 -16.43
CA LYS A 319 -25.85 29.66 -16.63
C LYS A 319 -25.60 28.69 -17.79
N VAL A 320 -26.28 27.55 -17.80
CA VAL A 320 -26.25 26.57 -18.90
C VAL A 320 -26.60 27.18 -20.25
N SER A 321 -27.60 28.08 -20.28
CA SER A 321 -27.99 28.85 -21.47
C SER A 321 -26.97 29.90 -21.92
N GLU A 322 -25.90 30.10 -21.16
CA GLU A 322 -24.86 31.10 -21.38
C GLU A 322 -23.46 30.48 -21.52
N VAL A 323 -23.33 29.14 -21.50
CA VAL A 323 -22.07 28.40 -21.61
C VAL A 323 -21.25 28.77 -22.85
N TYR A 324 -21.88 29.23 -23.93
CA TYR A 324 -21.20 29.74 -25.13
C TYR A 324 -20.30 30.98 -24.85
N LYS A 325 -20.46 31.64 -23.69
CA LYS A 325 -19.61 32.76 -23.27
C LYS A 325 -18.27 32.32 -22.70
N LEU A 326 -18.12 31.05 -22.29
CA LEU A 326 -16.89 30.55 -21.67
C LEU A 326 -15.81 30.22 -22.71
N PRO A 327 -14.65 30.92 -22.70
CA PRO A 327 -13.58 30.65 -23.66
C PRO A 327 -12.98 29.25 -23.47
N GLY A 328 -12.82 28.78 -22.24
CA GLY A 328 -12.27 27.45 -21.93
C GLY A 328 -13.15 26.27 -22.34
N TRP A 329 -14.45 26.50 -22.60
CA TRP A 329 -15.38 25.47 -23.08
C TRP A 329 -15.63 25.56 -24.59
N SER A 330 -15.23 26.66 -25.22
CA SER A 330 -15.29 26.84 -26.67
C SER A 330 -14.38 25.82 -27.37
N CYS A 331 -14.75 25.41 -28.59
CA CYS A 331 -13.95 24.44 -29.32
C CYS A 331 -12.60 25.08 -29.65
N ALA A 332 -11.50 24.53 -29.14
CA ALA A 332 -10.19 25.00 -29.49
C ALA A 332 -10.01 24.95 -31.03
N GLU A 333 -9.81 26.11 -31.66
CA GLU A 333 -9.32 26.14 -33.03
C GLU A 333 -8.00 25.39 -33.04
N ALA A 334 -7.97 24.22 -33.70
CA ALA A 334 -6.78 23.39 -33.77
C ALA A 334 -5.66 24.24 -34.38
N PRO A 335 -4.62 24.62 -33.63
CA PRO A 335 -3.73 25.69 -34.03
C PRO A 335 -3.08 25.29 -35.35
N THR A 336 -3.26 26.11 -36.38
CA THR A 336 -2.83 25.88 -37.76
C THR A 336 -1.32 26.05 -37.91
N ARG A 337 -0.58 25.24 -37.13
CA ARG A 337 0.86 25.08 -37.16
C ARG A 337 1.24 24.44 -38.49
N GLN A 338 1.43 25.30 -39.50
CA GLN A 338 2.25 24.95 -40.66
C GLN A 338 3.54 24.31 -40.15
N PRO A 339 4.04 23.23 -40.78
CA PRO A 339 5.29 22.62 -40.36
C PRO A 339 6.40 23.66 -40.47
N GLN A 340 6.98 24.04 -39.31
CA GLN A 340 8.10 24.97 -39.26
C GLN A 340 9.35 24.28 -39.81
N ILE A 341 9.52 24.35 -41.14
CA ILE A 341 10.70 23.84 -41.84
C ILE A 341 11.94 24.53 -41.27
N ASN A 342 12.75 23.76 -40.55
CA ASN A 342 14.10 24.04 -40.06
C ASN A 342 14.62 25.49 -40.24
N LYS A 343 14.11 26.42 -39.43
CA LYS A 343 14.84 27.66 -39.15
C LYS A 343 16.00 27.30 -38.22
N LYS A 344 17.14 27.02 -38.85
CA LYS A 344 18.46 26.75 -38.27
C LYS A 344 18.71 27.67 -37.05
N PRO A 345 19.18 27.15 -35.89
CA PRO A 345 19.51 27.97 -34.74
C PRO A 345 20.49 29.10 -35.10
N PRO A 346 20.33 30.32 -34.56
CA PRO A 346 21.33 31.38 -34.71
C PRO A 346 22.70 30.87 -34.24
N ALA A 347 23.74 31.15 -35.03
CA ALA A 347 25.08 30.70 -34.69
C ALA A 347 25.58 31.41 -33.41
N VAL A 348 25.96 30.62 -32.41
CA VAL A 348 26.63 31.11 -31.20
C VAL A 348 27.97 31.71 -31.63
N THR A 349 28.01 33.04 -31.76
CA THR A 349 29.17 33.77 -32.26
C THR A 349 29.98 34.25 -31.06
N THR A 350 30.96 33.45 -30.65
CA THR A 350 31.91 33.81 -29.59
C THR A 350 33.07 34.63 -30.14
N THR A 351 33.21 35.88 -29.72
CA THR A 351 34.48 36.64 -29.66
C THR A 351 34.32 37.89 -28.77
N PRO A 352 35.40 38.45 -28.19
CA PRO A 352 35.32 39.38 -27.06
C PRO A 352 35.70 40.85 -27.38
N ASP A 353 35.33 41.77 -26.48
CA ASP A 353 36.19 42.80 -25.86
C ASP A 353 35.39 43.41 -24.68
N VAL A 354 35.92 43.72 -23.48
CA VAL A 354 37.11 44.48 -23.03
C VAL A 354 36.90 46.01 -23.06
N HIS A 355 36.76 46.61 -21.87
CA HIS A 355 37.38 47.88 -21.40
C HIS A 355 36.79 48.28 -20.02
N THR A 356 37.41 47.93 -18.89
CA THR A 356 38.49 48.64 -18.15
C THR A 356 38.11 49.98 -17.49
N VAL A 357 38.06 49.98 -16.15
CA VAL A 357 38.45 51.12 -15.27
C VAL A 357 39.32 50.55 -14.13
N ARG A 358 40.31 51.32 -13.64
CA ARG A 358 41.33 50.90 -12.65
C ARG A 358 41.02 51.43 -11.22
N PRO A 359 41.68 50.91 -10.16
CA PRO A 359 41.31 51.17 -8.76
C PRO A 359 42.22 52.18 -8.02
N THR A 360 41.79 52.58 -6.82
CA THR A 360 42.63 53.12 -5.74
C THR A 360 42.34 52.40 -4.41
N SER A 361 43.28 52.39 -3.46
CA SER A 361 43.27 51.50 -2.29
C SER A 361 43.29 52.22 -0.94
N ARG A 362 42.86 51.53 0.14
CA ARG A 362 43.52 51.49 1.47
C ARG A 362 42.83 50.50 2.43
N THR A 363 43.61 49.86 3.30
CA THR A 363 43.19 49.01 4.44
C THR A 363 43.84 49.54 5.73
N PRO A 364 43.25 49.30 6.93
CA PRO A 364 43.68 48.17 7.79
C PRO A 364 42.49 47.44 8.47
N ARG A 365 42.47 46.09 8.55
CA ARG A 365 43.16 45.15 9.48
C ARG A 365 42.45 44.96 10.85
N PRO A 366 41.98 43.74 11.20
CA PRO A 366 41.42 43.41 12.52
C PRO A 366 42.48 42.91 13.54
N PRO A 367 42.18 42.94 14.86
CA PRO A 367 43.03 42.37 15.93
C PRO A 367 42.80 40.86 16.17
N THR A 368 43.67 40.25 16.99
CA THR A 368 43.95 38.80 17.05
C THR A 368 43.42 38.04 18.28
N ALA A 369 43.42 36.70 18.18
CA ALA A 369 42.95 35.71 19.17
C ALA A 369 44.00 35.25 20.21
N THR A 370 43.55 34.63 21.31
CA THR A 370 44.22 33.65 22.24
C THR A 370 43.27 33.35 23.44
N SER A 371 43.28 32.26 24.22
CA SER A 371 43.72 30.84 24.06
C SER A 371 43.27 29.95 25.25
N ARG A 372 42.96 28.66 24.99
CA ARG A 372 42.88 27.41 25.85
C ARG A 372 43.51 27.42 27.28
N PRO A 373 43.27 26.38 28.14
CA PRO A 373 42.08 25.60 28.58
C PRO A 373 42.05 25.56 30.15
N PRO A 374 41.61 24.52 30.94
CA PRO A 374 40.74 23.33 30.76
C PRO A 374 39.41 23.46 31.60
N THR A 375 38.77 22.56 32.39
CA THR A 375 39.10 21.23 33.01
C THR A 375 37.85 20.32 33.25
N ARG A 376 37.78 19.58 34.39
CA ARG A 376 36.96 18.38 34.69
C ARG A 376 36.59 18.35 36.19
N THR A 377 35.33 18.05 36.59
CA THR A 377 34.94 16.99 37.57
C THR A 377 33.47 17.00 38.05
N ASN A 378 32.93 15.77 38.22
CA ASN A 378 31.99 15.29 39.25
C ASN A 378 30.47 15.59 39.23
N ARG A 379 29.75 14.67 39.90
CA ARG A 379 28.29 14.47 40.04
C ARG A 379 27.94 14.52 41.54
N PRO A 380 26.68 14.79 41.95
CA PRO A 380 25.87 13.67 42.46
C PRO A 380 24.37 13.75 42.08
N SER A 381 23.60 12.73 42.48
CA SER A 381 22.12 12.66 42.45
C SER A 381 21.61 12.48 43.90
N PRO A 382 20.30 12.28 44.17
CA PRO A 382 19.07 12.72 43.50
C PRO A 382 18.16 13.57 44.44
N GLY A 383 17.01 14.07 43.97
CA GLY A 383 15.99 14.71 44.83
C GLY A 383 14.56 14.43 44.34
N THR A 384 13.64 14.13 45.28
CA THR A 384 12.25 13.73 44.99
C THR A 384 11.24 14.87 45.19
N ALA A 385 10.31 15.02 44.24
CA ALA A 385 9.08 15.80 44.43
C ALA A 385 7.91 15.17 43.64
N ARG A 386 6.68 15.30 44.16
CA ARG A 386 5.48 14.56 43.73
C ARG A 386 4.37 15.54 43.30
N PRO A 387 3.80 15.42 42.09
CA PRO A 387 2.52 16.04 41.75
C PRO A 387 1.34 15.25 42.36
N GLN A 388 0.27 15.95 42.73
CA GLN A 388 -0.89 15.37 43.40
C GLN A 388 -1.95 14.85 42.41
N SER A 389 -2.76 13.89 42.88
CA SER A 389 -3.96 13.44 42.18
C SER A 389 -5.09 14.46 42.28
N SER A 390 -5.73 14.77 41.15
CA SER A 390 -7.01 15.47 41.08
C SER A 390 -8.01 14.61 40.31
N THR A 391 -9.05 14.10 40.98
CA THR A 391 -10.05 13.21 40.38
C THR A 391 -11.32 13.98 40.04
N ARG A 392 -11.71 14.00 38.75
CA ARG A 392 -13.07 14.31 38.33
C ARG A 392 -13.73 13.07 37.75
N ARG A 393 -14.93 12.75 38.22
CA ARG A 393 -15.73 11.60 37.74
C ARG A 393 -16.43 11.96 36.41
N PRO A 394 -16.52 11.04 35.44
CA PRO A 394 -17.52 11.12 34.38
C PRO A 394 -18.92 10.86 34.92
N VAL A 395 -19.94 11.42 34.26
CA VAL A 395 -21.36 11.11 34.47
C VAL A 395 -21.80 10.07 33.42
N PRO A 396 -22.57 9.02 33.77
CA PRO A 396 -23.04 8.05 32.80
C PRO A 396 -24.22 8.59 31.98
N HIS A 397 -24.21 8.35 30.66
CA HIS A 397 -25.40 8.52 29.82
C HIS A 397 -26.19 7.23 29.75
N ASN A 398 -27.49 7.30 30.05
CA ASN A 398 -28.41 6.17 29.92
C ASN A 398 -28.69 5.87 28.45
N PHE A 399 -28.65 4.59 28.07
CA PHE A 399 -29.32 4.09 26.86
C PHE A 399 -30.52 3.23 27.27
N ILE A 400 -31.68 3.53 26.69
CA ILE A 400 -32.94 2.84 26.95
C ILE A 400 -33.11 1.72 25.91
N PRO A 401 -33.23 0.44 26.31
CA PRO A 401 -33.60 -0.63 25.38
C PRO A 401 -35.13 -0.59 25.15
N ILE A 402 -35.55 -0.48 23.88
CA ILE A 402 -36.96 -0.61 23.50
C ILE A 402 -37.34 -2.10 23.54
N LEU A 403 -38.39 -2.43 24.30
CA LEU A 403 -39.01 -3.76 24.28
C LEU A 403 -39.71 -3.99 22.94
N VAL A 404 -39.40 -5.10 22.28
CA VAL A 404 -40.31 -5.73 21.30
C VAL A 404 -40.59 -7.14 21.79
N THR A 405 -41.81 -7.35 22.27
CA THR A 405 -42.29 -8.64 22.77
C THR A 405 -42.78 -9.52 21.63
N PHE A 406 -42.28 -10.76 21.54
CA PHE A 406 -42.97 -11.84 20.83
C PHE A 406 -43.17 -13.03 21.77
N SER A 407 -44.37 -13.63 21.71
CA SER A 407 -44.84 -14.60 22.68
C SER A 407 -44.15 -15.96 22.58
N LYS A 408 -43.97 -16.61 23.73
CA LYS A 408 -43.61 -18.03 23.79
C LYS A 408 -44.81 -18.88 23.36
N HIS A 409 -44.57 -19.88 22.49
CA HIS A 409 -45.31 -21.13 22.55
C HIS A 409 -44.37 -22.25 22.97
N THR A 410 -44.81 -23.04 23.95
CA THR A 410 -44.04 -24.13 24.56
C THR A 410 -44.55 -25.49 24.10
N LEU A 411 -43.65 -26.39 23.72
CA LEU A 411 -43.86 -27.84 23.82
C LEU A 411 -42.60 -28.51 24.37
N LYS A 412 -42.77 -29.70 24.96
CA LYS A 412 -41.81 -30.36 25.86
C LYS A 412 -40.96 -31.42 25.15
N PRO A 413 -39.69 -31.63 25.55
CA PRO A 413 -39.10 -32.96 25.59
C PRO A 413 -39.49 -33.69 26.90
N ASN A 414 -39.54 -35.02 26.88
CA ASN A 414 -39.91 -35.85 28.05
C ASN A 414 -38.69 -36.62 28.59
N ASN A 415 -38.67 -36.93 29.89
CA ASN A 415 -37.53 -37.57 30.57
C ASN A 415 -37.44 -39.09 30.35
N SER A 416 -36.21 -39.62 30.34
CA SER A 416 -35.84 -40.89 30.97
C SER A 416 -34.38 -40.86 31.47
N ASN A 417 -34.08 -41.62 32.52
CA ASN A 417 -32.91 -41.54 33.44
C ASN A 417 -32.92 -42.85 34.31
N PRO A 418 -32.00 -43.18 35.25
CA PRO A 418 -30.61 -42.77 35.55
C PRO A 418 -29.63 -43.98 35.77
N ASN A 419 -28.49 -43.74 36.46
CA ASN A 419 -27.61 -44.67 37.23
C ASN A 419 -26.42 -45.33 36.47
N VAL A 420 -25.25 -45.65 37.06
CA VAL A 420 -24.78 -45.82 38.47
C VAL A 420 -23.37 -45.17 38.71
N LYS A 421 -22.97 -44.94 39.98
CA LYS A 421 -21.59 -44.64 40.52
C LYS A 421 -21.43 -45.37 41.89
N PRO A 422 -20.28 -45.31 42.61
CA PRO A 422 -18.86 -45.68 42.33
C PRO A 422 -18.40 -46.82 43.30
N PRO A 423 -17.09 -47.05 43.60
CA PRO A 423 -16.52 -46.60 44.91
C PRO A 423 -14.97 -46.32 44.93
N PHE A 424 -14.28 -46.54 46.07
CA PHE A 424 -12.96 -46.00 46.53
C PHE A 424 -12.07 -47.12 47.18
N SER A 425 -10.76 -47.01 47.51
CA SER A 425 -9.58 -46.19 47.07
C SER A 425 -8.26 -46.73 47.74
N VAL A 426 -7.46 -45.89 48.46
CA VAL A 426 -6.41 -46.20 49.49
C VAL A 426 -4.95 -46.61 49.09
N PHE A 427 -4.01 -45.69 49.40
CA PHE A 427 -2.60 -45.80 49.93
C PHE A 427 -1.33 -46.30 49.14
N SER A 428 -0.26 -45.50 49.37
CA SER A 428 1.22 -45.53 49.23
C SER A 428 2.02 -46.85 49.48
N PRO A 429 3.39 -46.95 49.34
CA PRO A 429 4.43 -45.90 49.17
C PRO A 429 5.57 -46.18 48.12
N ARG A 430 6.71 -45.45 48.24
CA ARG A 430 7.91 -45.43 47.35
C ARG A 430 8.82 -46.68 47.44
N PRO A 431 9.88 -46.75 46.59
CA PRO A 431 11.24 -46.63 47.17
C PRO A 431 12.13 -45.54 46.52
N VAL A 432 13.35 -45.37 47.04
CA VAL A 432 14.40 -44.41 46.61
C VAL A 432 15.71 -45.16 46.37
N VAL A 433 16.48 -44.76 45.35
CA VAL A 433 17.88 -45.20 45.14
C VAL A 433 18.77 -43.98 44.91
N LYS A 434 20.03 -44.06 45.37
CA LYS A 434 21.08 -43.03 45.22
C LYS A 434 22.30 -43.61 44.49
N THR A 435 23.14 -42.72 43.95
CA THR A 435 24.57 -42.94 43.59
C THR A 435 24.85 -43.96 42.46
N THR A 436 25.92 -43.87 41.66
CA THR A 436 27.13 -43.01 41.72
C THR A 436 27.64 -42.68 40.30
N THR A 437 28.36 -41.56 40.13
CA THR A 437 29.08 -41.19 38.89
C THR A 437 30.51 -41.75 38.86
N PRO A 438 31.01 -42.13 37.68
CA PRO A 438 32.42 -41.94 37.29
C PRO A 438 32.64 -40.71 36.37
N PRO A 439 33.89 -40.28 36.12
CA PRO A 439 34.23 -38.98 35.49
C PRO A 439 34.21 -38.97 33.95
N PRO A 440 34.19 -37.79 33.29
CA PRO A 440 34.03 -37.67 31.85
C PRO A 440 35.31 -37.95 31.05
N THR A 441 35.20 -38.77 30.00
CA THR A 441 36.25 -38.91 28.99
C THR A 441 36.24 -37.70 28.06
N THR A 442 37.31 -36.91 28.07
CA THR A 442 37.47 -35.74 27.19
C THR A 442 37.84 -36.16 25.76
N THR A 443 36.86 -36.70 25.02
CA THR A 443 36.97 -36.80 23.56
C THR A 443 36.85 -35.40 22.98
N THR A 444 37.97 -34.81 22.57
CA THR A 444 37.97 -33.55 21.83
C THR A 444 37.16 -33.72 20.55
N ALA A 445 35.97 -33.12 20.51
CA ALA A 445 35.24 -32.95 19.28
C ALA A 445 36.11 -32.10 18.34
N ALA A 446 36.77 -32.75 17.38
CA ALA A 446 37.57 -32.06 16.38
C ALA A 446 36.66 -31.06 15.67
N ALA A 447 36.95 -29.77 15.83
CA ALA A 447 36.20 -28.73 15.15
C ALA A 447 36.39 -28.94 13.64
N ALA A 448 35.37 -29.49 12.99
CA ALA A 448 35.34 -29.64 11.55
C ALA A 448 35.35 -28.24 10.94
N THR A 449 36.55 -27.75 10.62
CA THR A 449 36.76 -26.45 10.00
C THR A 449 36.10 -26.48 8.63
N SER A 450 34.88 -25.96 8.56
CA SER A 450 34.18 -25.72 7.31
C SER A 450 35.09 -24.84 6.45
N LYS A 451 35.56 -25.40 5.33
CA LYS A 451 36.10 -24.56 4.26
C LYS A 451 35.02 -23.51 3.92
N PRO A 452 35.36 -22.22 3.80
CA PRO A 452 34.47 -21.26 3.17
C PRO A 452 33.98 -21.78 1.82
N GLY A 453 32.77 -21.35 1.41
CA GLY A 453 32.13 -21.82 0.18
C GLY A 453 33.04 -21.77 -1.05
N GLY A 454 32.78 -22.67 -2.00
CA GLY A 454 33.73 -23.04 -3.05
C GLY A 454 34.35 -21.90 -3.86
N ALA A 455 35.45 -22.21 -4.54
CA ALA A 455 36.15 -21.31 -5.44
C ALA A 455 35.27 -20.91 -6.65
N HIS A 456 35.70 -19.87 -7.37
CA HIS A 456 35.00 -19.36 -8.54
C HIS A 456 35.03 -20.40 -9.66
N GLY A 457 33.90 -21.07 -9.91
CA GLY A 457 33.79 -22.22 -10.82
C GLY A 457 33.33 -23.52 -10.14
N ASP A 458 33.39 -23.62 -8.81
CA ASP A 458 32.96 -24.83 -8.09
C ASP A 458 31.45 -25.08 -8.25
N VAL A 459 31.11 -26.34 -8.57
CA VAL A 459 29.74 -26.84 -8.72
C VAL A 459 29.18 -27.24 -7.34
N CYS A 460 27.92 -26.86 -7.07
CA CYS A 460 27.22 -27.31 -5.87
C CYS A 460 26.82 -28.78 -6.01
N VAL A 461 27.43 -29.66 -5.23
CA VAL A 461 27.10 -31.08 -5.17
C VAL A 461 26.67 -31.42 -3.74
N GLN A 462 25.39 -31.75 -3.59
CA GLN A 462 24.80 -32.06 -2.30
C GLN A 462 25.51 -33.26 -1.66
N ASP A 463 25.86 -33.10 -0.38
CA ASP A 463 26.57 -34.08 0.45
C ASP A 463 27.98 -34.46 -0.06
N GLN A 464 28.59 -33.59 -0.89
CA GLN A 464 30.01 -33.66 -1.28
C GLN A 464 30.72 -32.31 -1.12
N THR A 465 30.09 -31.22 -1.61
CA THR A 465 30.61 -29.84 -1.49
C THR A 465 29.68 -28.91 -0.72
N CYS A 466 28.47 -29.37 -0.40
CA CYS A 466 27.42 -28.62 0.30
C CYS A 466 26.65 -29.55 1.25
N PHE A 467 26.65 -29.27 2.55
CA PHE A 467 26.15 -30.16 3.61
C PHE A 467 25.15 -29.46 4.52
N LEU A 468 24.05 -30.15 4.84
CA LEU A 468 23.08 -29.72 5.85
C LEU A 468 23.69 -29.78 7.27
N PRO A 469 23.25 -28.94 8.23
CA PRO A 469 22.22 -27.90 8.11
C PRO A 469 22.71 -26.59 7.48
N ALA A 470 24.03 -26.45 7.22
CA ALA A 470 24.65 -25.18 6.87
C ALA A 470 24.45 -24.76 5.40
N CYS A 471 24.40 -25.72 4.48
CA CYS A 471 24.30 -25.50 3.04
C CYS A 471 23.30 -26.48 2.39
N ARG A 472 22.51 -25.99 1.43
CA ARG A 472 21.61 -26.79 0.58
C ARG A 472 21.73 -26.36 -0.88
N CYS A 473 22.08 -27.27 -1.79
CA CYS A 473 22.08 -26.97 -3.22
C CYS A 473 20.67 -26.75 -3.78
N LYS A 474 20.52 -25.80 -4.73
CA LYS A 474 19.31 -25.61 -5.56
C LYS A 474 18.92 -26.94 -6.21
N SER A 475 17.68 -27.38 -6.01
CA SER A 475 17.28 -28.76 -6.28
C SER A 475 15.77 -28.92 -6.45
N LEU A 476 15.37 -29.91 -7.24
CA LEU A 476 13.97 -30.37 -7.37
C LEU A 476 13.63 -31.53 -6.42
N LEU A 477 14.62 -32.12 -5.74
CA LEU A 477 14.43 -33.21 -4.77
C LEU A 477 14.36 -32.70 -3.31
N PRO A 478 13.60 -33.40 -2.44
CA PRO A 478 13.60 -33.16 -0.99
C PRO A 478 15.01 -33.15 -0.38
N PRO A 479 15.26 -32.36 0.68
CA PRO A 479 16.53 -32.39 1.41
C PRO A 479 16.70 -33.72 2.19
N GLY A 480 17.92 -34.03 2.61
CA GLY A 480 18.21 -35.21 3.46
C GLY A 480 18.05 -36.57 2.79
N LYS A 481 17.97 -36.63 1.45
CA LYS A 481 17.72 -37.84 0.64
C LYS A 481 16.39 -38.53 0.96
N LEU A 482 15.42 -37.81 1.53
CA LEU A 482 14.09 -38.33 1.78
C LEU A 482 13.40 -38.68 0.46
N ALA A 483 12.77 -39.85 0.40
CA ALA A 483 11.87 -40.20 -0.69
C ALA A 483 10.63 -39.29 -0.65
N VAL A 484 10.11 -38.90 -1.82
CA VAL A 484 9.00 -37.93 -1.92
C VAL A 484 7.79 -38.40 -1.11
N GLN A 485 7.44 -39.68 -1.15
CA GLN A 485 6.32 -40.24 -0.38
C GLN A 485 6.52 -40.24 1.15
N ASN A 486 7.75 -40.16 1.67
CA ASN A 486 8.03 -39.99 3.10
C ASN A 486 8.29 -38.52 3.49
N THR A 487 8.10 -37.57 2.56
CA THR A 487 8.32 -36.14 2.80
C THR A 487 7.01 -35.47 3.24
N PRO A 488 6.97 -34.72 4.36
CA PRO A 488 5.80 -33.92 4.71
C PRO A 488 5.59 -32.81 3.68
N GLN A 489 4.35 -32.63 3.23
CA GLN A 489 4.00 -31.46 2.42
C GLN A 489 3.88 -30.24 3.33
N ILE A 490 4.85 -29.33 3.23
CA ILE A 490 4.78 -28.06 3.94
C ILE A 490 3.91 -27.09 3.13
N VAL A 491 3.04 -26.36 3.82
CA VAL A 491 2.33 -25.18 3.31
C VAL A 491 2.78 -24.01 4.18
N TYR A 492 3.10 -22.86 3.59
CA TYR A 492 3.49 -21.68 4.34
C TYR A 492 2.71 -20.45 3.90
N LEU A 493 2.09 -19.76 4.86
CA LEU A 493 1.31 -18.55 4.62
C LEU A 493 2.20 -17.34 4.85
N THR A 494 2.32 -16.46 3.85
CA THR A 494 3.05 -15.19 3.99
C THR A 494 2.14 -13.99 3.79
N PHE A 495 2.01 -13.15 4.82
CA PHE A 495 1.24 -11.91 4.76
C PHE A 495 2.16 -10.73 4.45
N MET A 496 1.77 -9.86 3.52
CA MET A 496 2.55 -8.69 3.11
C MET A 496 1.80 -7.38 3.32
N GLY A 497 2.48 -6.41 3.95
CA GLY A 497 1.94 -5.08 4.25
C GLY A 497 2.00 -4.77 5.75
N ASN A 498 1.45 -3.62 6.15
CA ASN A 498 1.41 -3.23 7.56
C ASN A 498 0.29 -3.97 8.34
N VAL A 499 0.53 -4.30 9.60
CA VAL A 499 -0.48 -4.86 10.53
C VAL A 499 -1.06 -3.75 11.40
N ASP A 500 -2.36 -3.50 11.26
CA ASP A 500 -3.07 -2.38 11.88
C ASP A 500 -4.49 -2.78 12.34
N GLY A 501 -5.25 -1.81 12.85
CA GLY A 501 -6.61 -2.04 13.37
C GLY A 501 -7.62 -2.50 12.31
N VAL A 502 -7.30 -2.40 11.02
CA VAL A 502 -8.21 -2.76 9.92
C VAL A 502 -8.09 -4.24 9.57
N ASN A 503 -6.87 -4.81 9.57
CA ASN A 503 -6.62 -6.20 9.19
C ASN A 503 -6.40 -7.17 10.36
N TYR A 504 -5.91 -6.71 11.51
CA TYR A 504 -5.46 -7.58 12.61
C TYR A 504 -6.53 -8.55 13.12
N GLN A 505 -7.80 -8.13 13.23
CA GLN A 505 -8.88 -9.02 13.68
C GLN A 505 -9.13 -10.19 12.73
N ARG A 506 -9.10 -9.96 11.40
CA ARG A 506 -9.28 -11.04 10.41
C ARG A 506 -8.06 -11.96 10.37
N LEU A 507 -6.85 -11.42 10.52
CA LEU A 507 -5.61 -12.20 10.60
C LEU A 507 -5.62 -13.14 11.83
N VAL A 508 -6.04 -12.64 13.00
CA VAL A 508 -6.18 -13.48 14.20
C VAL A 508 -7.32 -14.50 14.04
N HIS A 509 -8.44 -14.15 13.40
CA HIS A 509 -9.52 -15.11 13.12
C HIS A 509 -9.07 -16.25 12.19
N LEU A 510 -8.32 -15.92 11.13
CA LEU A 510 -7.76 -16.89 10.19
C LEU A 510 -6.78 -17.86 10.88
N LEU A 511 -5.85 -17.33 11.69
CA LEU A 511 -4.72 -18.10 12.21
C LEU A 511 -4.96 -18.73 13.60
N SER A 512 -5.73 -18.09 14.48
CA SER A 512 -5.91 -18.51 15.88
C SER A 512 -7.22 -19.26 16.15
N SER A 513 -7.85 -19.86 15.13
CA SER A 513 -8.99 -20.75 15.36
C SER A 513 -8.55 -21.98 16.16
N PRO A 514 -9.23 -22.38 17.26
CA PRO A 514 -8.87 -23.57 18.03
C PRO A 514 -8.84 -24.88 17.22
N SER A 515 -9.55 -24.93 16.08
CA SER A 515 -9.57 -26.05 15.13
C SER A 515 -8.33 -26.17 14.25
N ARG A 516 -7.59 -25.08 14.03
CA ARG A 516 -6.53 -25.01 13.02
C ARG A 516 -5.20 -25.44 13.64
N ARG A 517 -5.03 -26.76 13.70
CA ARG A 517 -3.86 -27.44 14.27
C ARG A 517 -3.25 -28.40 13.26
N ASN A 518 -1.92 -28.43 13.22
CA ASN A 518 -1.12 -29.39 12.48
C ASN A 518 -1.30 -30.82 13.02
N PRO A 519 -0.87 -31.87 12.29
CA PRO A 519 -1.03 -33.26 12.72
C PRO A 519 -0.46 -33.57 14.12
N ASN A 520 0.63 -32.90 14.52
CA ASN A 520 1.21 -32.96 15.88
C ASN A 520 0.41 -32.16 16.95
N ASN A 521 -0.85 -31.82 16.67
CA ASN A 521 -1.77 -31.04 17.51
C ASN A 521 -1.34 -29.58 17.81
N CYS A 522 -0.23 -29.09 17.26
CA CYS A 522 0.22 -27.70 17.46
C CYS A 522 -0.56 -26.71 16.59
N PRO A 523 -0.83 -25.47 17.05
CA PRO A 523 -1.45 -24.43 16.23
C PRO A 523 -0.67 -24.19 14.93
N ILE A 524 -1.37 -23.84 13.86
CA ILE A 524 -0.71 -23.39 12.63
C ILE A 524 0.07 -22.10 12.87
N THR A 525 1.16 -21.93 12.12
CA THR A 525 2.02 -20.74 12.18
C THR A 525 2.20 -20.14 10.79
N SER A 526 2.63 -18.89 10.72
CA SER A 526 2.74 -18.12 9.48
C SER A 526 3.78 -17.02 9.58
N THR A 527 4.10 -16.37 8.45
CA THR A 527 5.12 -15.31 8.37
C THR A 527 4.50 -13.99 7.94
N PHE A 528 4.81 -12.93 8.69
CA PHE A 528 4.39 -11.56 8.39
C PHE A 528 5.58 -10.75 7.89
N PHE A 529 5.60 -10.43 6.59
CA PHE A 529 6.54 -9.48 6.00
C PHE A 529 5.95 -8.07 6.12
N VAL A 530 6.41 -7.32 7.13
CA VAL A 530 5.87 -5.99 7.45
C VAL A 530 6.93 -4.89 7.24
N PRO A 531 6.56 -3.69 6.75
CA PRO A 531 7.49 -2.59 6.56
C PRO A 531 7.86 -1.93 7.91
N ASN A 532 8.85 -1.03 7.94
CA ASN A 532 9.22 -0.26 9.13
C ASN A 532 8.19 0.80 9.60
N THR A 533 7.09 0.98 8.89
CA THR A 533 6.15 2.09 9.09
C THR A 533 4.69 1.63 9.02
N GLY A 534 3.80 2.29 9.77
CA GLY A 534 2.35 2.05 9.72
C GLY A 534 1.85 0.82 10.47
N ASN A 535 2.71 0.03 11.13
CA ASN A 535 2.26 -1.05 12.02
C ASN A 535 1.83 -0.52 13.38
N TYR A 536 0.89 -1.22 14.03
CA TYR A 536 0.69 -1.10 15.48
C TYR A 536 1.50 -2.18 16.19
N ALA A 537 2.63 -1.80 16.80
CA ALA A 537 3.61 -2.74 17.37
C ALA A 537 3.03 -3.78 18.37
N PRO A 538 2.05 -3.47 19.23
CA PRO A 538 1.40 -4.48 20.09
C PRO A 538 0.69 -5.61 19.32
N TYR A 539 0.23 -5.38 18.09
CA TYR A 539 -0.32 -6.45 17.25
C TYR A 539 0.78 -7.36 16.70
N LEU A 540 1.93 -6.81 16.29
CA LEU A 540 3.10 -7.62 15.91
C LEU A 540 3.57 -8.48 17.08
N GLN A 541 3.64 -7.91 18.29
CA GLN A 541 3.98 -8.63 19.51
C GLN A 541 2.96 -9.75 19.82
N SER A 542 1.66 -9.52 19.62
CA SER A 542 0.65 -10.57 19.84
C SER A 542 0.66 -11.66 18.77
N LEU A 543 1.02 -11.35 17.52
CA LEU A 543 1.24 -12.37 16.48
C LEU A 543 2.44 -13.26 16.84
N ARG A 544 3.54 -12.67 17.32
CA ARG A 544 4.72 -13.40 17.80
C ARG A 544 4.44 -14.23 19.05
N SER A 545 3.67 -13.73 20.01
CA SER A 545 3.27 -14.50 21.20
C SER A 545 2.32 -15.66 20.88
N ARG A 546 1.86 -15.78 19.63
CA ARG A 546 1.09 -16.91 19.08
C ARG A 546 1.95 -17.83 18.20
N GLY A 547 3.27 -17.67 18.19
CA GLY A 547 4.21 -18.48 17.40
C GLY A 547 4.33 -18.09 15.92
N ASN A 548 3.80 -16.92 15.51
CA ASN A 548 3.99 -16.44 14.14
C ASN A 548 5.30 -15.66 14.00
N GLU A 549 5.94 -15.82 12.85
CA GLU A 549 7.16 -15.11 12.48
C GLU A 549 6.81 -13.69 12.02
N VAL A 550 7.60 -12.68 12.40
CA VAL A 550 7.46 -11.29 11.96
C VAL A 550 8.81 -10.83 11.44
N SER A 551 8.92 -10.71 10.12
CA SER A 551 10.15 -10.47 9.37
C SER A 551 10.02 -9.23 8.47
N MET A 552 11.15 -8.66 8.06
CA MET A 552 11.15 -7.34 7.42
C MET A 552 10.73 -7.41 5.96
N TYR A 553 9.64 -6.73 5.61
CA TYR A 553 9.44 -6.21 4.26
C TYR A 553 10.26 -4.93 4.10
N GLY A 554 10.93 -4.74 2.96
CA GLY A 554 11.75 -3.55 2.73
C GLY A 554 10.98 -2.23 2.88
N SER A 555 11.72 -1.16 3.09
CA SER A 555 11.16 0.12 3.56
C SER A 555 10.18 0.75 2.55
N GLN A 556 8.95 1.02 2.99
CA GLN A 556 7.99 1.85 2.23
C GLN A 556 8.39 3.34 2.17
N SER A 557 9.36 3.76 2.99
CA SER A 557 10.09 5.00 2.77
C SER A 557 11.11 4.84 1.65
N HIS A 558 11.06 5.73 0.64
CA HIS A 558 12.04 5.80 -0.43
C HIS A 558 13.43 6.01 0.17
N LEU A 559 14.42 5.21 -0.25
CA LEU A 559 15.84 5.58 -0.18
C LEU A 559 16.67 4.99 -1.35
N PHE A 560 16.00 4.42 -2.35
CA PHE A 560 16.61 3.79 -3.53
C PHE A 560 16.02 4.43 -4.78
N ASP A 561 16.75 5.39 -5.31
CA ASP A 561 16.48 6.24 -6.49
C ASP A 561 16.68 5.49 -7.82
N GLY A 562 16.42 4.18 -7.81
CA GLY A 562 16.90 3.23 -8.82
C GLY A 562 18.30 2.65 -8.51
N SER A 563 19.09 3.25 -7.62
CA SER A 563 20.36 2.65 -7.16
C SER A 563 20.15 1.55 -6.11
N SER A 564 21.00 0.52 -6.15
CA SER A 564 20.98 -0.57 -5.17
C SER A 564 21.38 -0.10 -3.76
N PRO A 565 20.79 -0.66 -2.68
CA PRO A 565 21.03 -0.20 -1.32
C PRO A 565 22.49 -0.26 -0.90
N THR A 566 22.99 0.77 -0.21
CA THR A 566 24.24 0.62 0.54
C THR A 566 24.04 -0.31 1.73
N GLN A 567 25.10 -1.06 2.07
CA GLN A 567 25.07 -1.98 3.21
C GLN A 567 24.71 -1.29 4.54
N GLN A 568 25.09 -0.02 4.71
CA GLN A 568 24.78 0.78 5.91
C GLN A 568 23.28 1.15 6.00
N GLN A 569 22.63 1.49 4.88
CA GLN A 569 21.18 1.75 4.86
C GLN A 569 20.39 0.50 5.28
N VAL A 570 20.75 -0.67 4.74
CA VAL A 570 20.08 -1.94 5.10
C VAL A 570 20.31 -2.31 6.58
N SER A 571 21.53 -2.12 7.11
CA SER A 571 21.79 -2.26 8.57
C SER A 571 20.94 -1.32 9.42
N SER A 572 20.77 -0.06 9.00
CA SER A 572 19.91 0.92 9.67
C SER A 572 18.44 0.46 9.69
N GLU A 573 17.91 0.03 8.54
CA GLU A 573 16.52 -0.39 8.44
C GLU A 573 16.23 -1.69 9.22
N LEU A 574 17.15 -2.68 9.19
CA LEU A 574 17.03 -3.88 10.03
C LEU A 574 17.09 -3.54 11.53
N SER A 575 17.92 -2.57 11.92
CA SER A 575 17.99 -2.10 13.32
C SER A 575 16.70 -1.39 13.76
N ARG A 576 16.10 -0.59 12.87
CA ARG A 576 14.80 0.07 13.10
C ARG A 576 13.66 -0.95 13.22
N PHE A 577 13.67 -1.97 12.35
CA PHE A 577 12.71 -3.07 12.39
C PHE A 577 12.78 -3.85 13.71
N GLN A 578 13.99 -4.26 14.10
CA GLN A 578 14.26 -4.94 15.35
C GLN A 578 13.67 -4.16 16.54
N ASN A 579 13.98 -2.86 16.64
CA ASN A 579 13.47 -1.97 17.68
C ASN A 579 11.93 -1.87 17.68
N MET A 580 11.29 -1.79 16.52
CA MET A 580 9.82 -1.74 16.38
C MET A 580 9.16 -3.03 16.89
N VAL A 581 9.73 -4.20 16.59
CA VAL A 581 9.12 -5.51 16.89
C VAL A 581 9.39 -5.95 18.33
N THR A 582 10.53 -5.58 18.94
CA THR A 582 10.85 -5.94 20.33
C THR A 582 10.56 -4.85 21.36
N GLY A 583 10.56 -3.58 20.96
CA GLY A 583 10.58 -2.45 21.91
C GLY A 583 11.92 -2.27 22.64
N THR A 584 13.00 -2.92 22.19
CA THR A 584 14.33 -2.89 22.83
C THR A 584 15.41 -2.46 21.86
N THR A 585 16.26 -1.50 22.25
CA THR A 585 17.47 -1.12 21.51
C THR A 585 18.60 -2.12 21.76
N THR A 586 18.46 -3.33 21.21
CA THR A 586 19.48 -4.38 21.25
C THR A 586 20.27 -4.43 19.94
N ALA A 587 21.60 -4.57 20.04
CA ALA A 587 22.46 -4.69 18.86
C ALA A 587 22.17 -6.00 18.11
N ILE A 588 22.21 -5.94 16.78
CA ILE A 588 22.07 -7.11 15.91
C ILE A 588 23.28 -8.03 16.14
N GLY A 589 23.06 -9.21 16.73
CA GLY A 589 24.13 -10.15 17.06
C GLY A 589 23.76 -11.25 18.06
N GLY A 590 22.68 -11.08 18.85
CA GLY A 590 22.13 -12.13 19.72
C GLY A 590 20.64 -12.31 19.48
N ALA A 591 20.22 -13.50 19.04
CA ALA A 591 18.82 -13.88 18.81
C ALA A 591 17.97 -12.79 18.11
N GLY A 592 18.44 -12.34 16.94
CA GLY A 592 17.75 -11.34 16.12
C GLY A 592 16.34 -11.78 15.72
N VAL A 593 15.41 -10.82 15.62
CA VAL A 593 13.97 -11.10 15.54
C VAL A 593 13.43 -11.08 14.11
N SER A 594 14.08 -10.39 13.17
CA SER A 594 13.84 -10.59 11.74
C SER A 594 14.70 -11.75 11.25
N THR A 595 14.14 -12.96 11.20
CA THR A 595 14.86 -14.11 10.66
C THR A 595 14.78 -14.17 9.13
N GLY A 596 13.77 -13.54 8.54
CA GLY A 596 13.62 -13.33 7.10
C GLY A 596 13.75 -11.88 6.63
N TYR A 597 13.82 -11.73 5.31
CA TYR A 597 13.63 -10.49 4.56
C TYR A 597 12.74 -10.74 3.33
N ARG A 598 12.05 -9.69 2.86
CA ARG A 598 11.43 -9.63 1.53
C ARG A 598 11.56 -8.23 0.92
N SER A 599 12.07 -8.18 -0.31
CA SER A 599 12.24 -6.97 -1.11
C SER A 599 10.90 -6.43 -1.62
N PRO A 600 10.69 -5.11 -1.68
CA PRO A 600 9.63 -4.50 -2.45
C PRO A 600 9.79 -4.77 -3.94
N THR A 601 8.70 -4.87 -4.69
CA THR A 601 8.69 -5.18 -6.14
C THR A 601 9.39 -4.13 -7.01
N SER A 602 9.72 -2.96 -6.46
CA SER A 602 10.47 -1.88 -7.12
C SER A 602 11.97 -1.88 -6.83
N LEU A 603 12.48 -2.81 -6.02
CA LEU A 603 13.87 -2.84 -5.56
C LEU A 603 14.64 -4.03 -6.15
N THR A 604 15.67 -3.74 -6.95
CA THR A 604 16.56 -4.73 -7.53
C THR A 604 17.29 -5.53 -6.46
N LEU A 605 17.17 -6.86 -6.53
CA LEU A 605 17.91 -7.79 -5.69
C LEU A 605 19.35 -7.88 -6.20
N GLY A 606 20.23 -7.06 -5.61
CA GLY A 606 21.65 -6.98 -5.97
C GLY A 606 22.59 -7.43 -4.84
N ASP A 607 23.84 -7.67 -5.19
CA ASP A 607 24.87 -8.18 -4.28
C ASP A 607 25.05 -7.37 -2.99
N THR A 608 24.94 -6.04 -3.05
CA THR A 608 25.06 -5.16 -1.87
C THR A 608 23.96 -5.39 -0.84
N LEU A 609 22.74 -5.71 -1.29
CA LEU A 609 21.61 -6.05 -0.41
C LEU A 609 21.84 -7.40 0.26
N LEU A 610 22.13 -8.45 -0.50
CA LEU A 610 22.37 -9.81 0.02
C LEU A 610 23.55 -9.84 1.00
N LYS A 611 24.64 -9.14 0.68
CA LYS A 611 25.78 -8.94 1.58
C LYS A 611 25.36 -8.29 2.89
N ALA A 612 24.47 -7.30 2.84
CA ALA A 612 23.97 -6.63 4.02
C ALA A 612 23.05 -7.53 4.85
N LEU A 613 22.08 -8.24 4.23
CA LEU A 613 21.22 -9.21 4.93
C LEU A 613 22.07 -10.23 5.70
N LYS A 614 23.04 -10.87 5.02
CA LYS A 614 23.97 -11.82 5.64
C LYS A 614 24.79 -11.21 6.77
N SER A 615 25.31 -10.00 6.59
CA SER A 615 26.14 -9.31 7.59
C SER A 615 25.37 -8.87 8.84
N ASN A 616 24.03 -8.73 8.74
CA ASN A 616 23.13 -8.43 9.85
C ASN A 616 22.42 -9.69 10.37
N GLY A 617 22.91 -10.90 10.05
CA GLY A 617 22.41 -12.14 10.63
C GLY A 617 20.99 -12.56 10.21
N VAL A 618 20.45 -11.98 9.13
CA VAL A 618 19.21 -12.46 8.51
C VAL A 618 19.45 -13.89 8.01
N GLN A 619 18.55 -14.82 8.34
CA GLN A 619 18.72 -16.24 7.98
C GLN A 619 18.34 -16.52 6.53
N TYR A 620 17.34 -15.80 5.99
CA TYR A 620 16.84 -16.04 4.64
C TYR A 620 16.32 -14.77 3.93
N ASP A 621 16.43 -14.76 2.60
CA ASP A 621 15.62 -13.93 1.71
C ASP A 621 14.46 -14.75 1.12
N SER A 622 13.35 -14.10 0.83
CA SER A 622 12.23 -14.67 0.09
C SER A 622 11.69 -13.63 -0.88
N SER A 623 12.51 -13.27 -1.86
CA SER A 623 12.20 -12.24 -2.85
C SER A 623 12.32 -12.73 -4.30
N LEU A 624 13.05 -13.83 -4.53
CA LEU A 624 13.20 -14.43 -5.84
C LEU A 624 11.88 -15.02 -6.33
N VAL A 625 11.26 -14.43 -7.35
CA VAL A 625 10.15 -15.07 -8.07
C VAL A 625 10.72 -16.05 -9.08
N THR A 626 10.46 -17.35 -8.90
CA THR A 626 10.87 -18.37 -9.88
C THR A 626 9.88 -18.48 -11.03
N SER A 627 10.35 -18.85 -12.22
CA SER A 627 9.46 -19.31 -13.27
C SER A 627 8.71 -20.58 -12.85
N ARG A 628 7.44 -20.68 -13.20
CA ARG A 628 6.62 -21.90 -13.15
C ARG A 628 5.75 -21.96 -14.40
N ARG A 629 5.68 -23.11 -15.06
CA ARG A 629 4.78 -23.35 -16.19
C ARG A 629 3.42 -23.85 -15.70
N VAL A 630 2.38 -23.58 -16.50
CA VAL A 630 1.04 -24.17 -16.31
C VAL A 630 1.09 -25.62 -16.82
N SER A 631 1.58 -26.52 -15.98
CA SER A 631 1.64 -27.97 -16.23
C SER A 631 1.41 -28.73 -14.94
N SER A 632 0.70 -29.87 -15.02
CA SER A 632 0.51 -30.78 -13.89
C SER A 632 1.80 -31.46 -13.45
N THR A 633 2.79 -31.59 -14.34
CA THR A 633 4.07 -32.30 -14.13
C THR A 633 5.26 -31.40 -13.85
N GLU A 634 5.10 -30.08 -13.86
CA GLU A 634 6.19 -29.13 -13.53
C GLU A 634 6.69 -29.38 -12.10
N GLN A 635 7.99 -29.64 -11.92
CA GLN A 635 8.61 -29.71 -10.60
C GLN A 635 9.11 -28.32 -10.20
N ILE A 636 8.73 -27.85 -9.01
CA ILE A 636 9.12 -26.53 -8.50
C ILE A 636 10.38 -26.64 -7.61
N PRO A 637 11.24 -25.61 -7.55
CA PRO A 637 12.47 -25.66 -6.75
C PRO A 637 12.19 -25.69 -5.24
N TRP A 638 12.93 -26.53 -4.52
CA TRP A 638 13.02 -26.46 -3.06
C TRP A 638 13.87 -25.25 -2.62
N PRO A 639 13.64 -24.69 -1.41
CA PRO A 639 14.53 -23.70 -0.81
C PRO A 639 15.98 -24.19 -0.72
N TYR A 640 16.93 -23.26 -0.87
CA TYR A 640 18.36 -23.55 -1.01
C TYR A 640 19.21 -22.47 -0.36
N THR A 641 20.52 -22.68 -0.22
CA THR A 641 21.43 -21.66 0.30
C THR A 641 22.28 -21.03 -0.80
N LEU A 642 22.66 -19.77 -0.56
CA LEU A 642 23.38 -18.93 -1.51
C LEU A 642 24.91 -19.12 -1.47
N ASP A 643 25.40 -20.17 -0.81
CA ASP A 643 26.81 -20.60 -0.76
C ASP A 643 27.47 -20.69 -2.15
N TYR A 644 26.68 -21.04 -3.17
CA TYR A 644 27.13 -21.20 -4.56
C TYR A 644 26.59 -20.12 -5.51
N GLY A 645 25.89 -19.11 -4.98
CA GLY A 645 25.25 -18.02 -5.73
C GLY A 645 23.84 -18.36 -6.21
N TRP A 646 23.25 -17.48 -7.02
CA TRP A 646 21.86 -17.60 -7.51
C TRP A 646 21.69 -18.58 -8.69
N GLY A 647 22.78 -18.83 -9.42
CA GLY A 647 22.78 -19.55 -10.70
C GLY A 647 22.31 -18.65 -11.84
N ASP A 648 21.68 -19.24 -12.86
CA ASP A 648 21.04 -18.46 -13.94
C ASP A 648 19.82 -17.70 -13.40
N CYS A 649 19.84 -16.38 -13.58
CA CYS A 649 18.77 -15.42 -13.29
C CYS A 649 18.49 -14.49 -14.49
N SER A 650 18.85 -14.90 -15.72
CA SER A 650 18.67 -14.15 -16.97
C SER A 650 17.23 -13.68 -17.26
N THR A 651 16.24 -14.22 -16.55
CA THR A 651 14.83 -13.81 -16.58
C THR A 651 14.50 -12.59 -15.72
N LEU A 652 15.44 -12.08 -14.90
CA LEU A 652 15.19 -11.12 -13.81
C LEU A 652 15.94 -9.79 -13.99
N SER A 653 15.85 -9.22 -15.20
CA SER A 653 16.46 -7.93 -15.60
C SER A 653 18.01 -7.93 -15.63
N ARG A 654 18.65 -6.76 -15.61
CA ARG A 654 20.06 -6.59 -15.98
C ARG A 654 21.07 -6.93 -14.88
N ASP A 655 20.70 -6.77 -13.62
CA ASP A 655 21.64 -6.78 -12.49
C ASP A 655 21.51 -8.04 -11.62
N CYS A 656 21.81 -9.20 -12.22
CA CYS A 656 21.89 -10.49 -11.53
C CYS A 656 22.94 -10.48 -10.39
N PRO A 657 22.61 -10.96 -9.17
CA PRO A 657 23.60 -11.22 -8.12
C PRO A 657 24.70 -12.18 -8.58
N SER A 658 25.94 -11.72 -8.53
CA SER A 658 27.15 -12.46 -8.90
C SER A 658 27.82 -13.13 -7.69
N GLY A 659 27.54 -12.63 -6.49
CA GLY A 659 28.18 -13.04 -5.25
C GLY A 659 27.67 -14.34 -4.65
N ARG A 660 28.41 -14.81 -3.65
CA ARG A 660 28.10 -15.99 -2.83
C ARG A 660 27.87 -15.56 -1.39
N TYR A 661 26.83 -16.08 -0.76
CA TYR A 661 26.39 -15.71 0.60
C TYR A 661 26.22 -16.97 1.47
N PRO A 662 27.33 -17.57 1.93
CA PRO A 662 27.31 -18.85 2.64
C PRO A 662 26.34 -18.90 3.82
N GLY A 663 25.43 -19.86 3.82
CA GLY A 663 24.38 -20.01 4.84
C GLY A 663 23.43 -18.79 4.96
N LEU A 664 23.22 -18.01 3.90
CA LEU A 664 21.98 -17.25 3.69
C LEU A 664 21.07 -18.13 2.83
N TRP A 665 19.85 -18.38 3.29
CA TRP A 665 18.87 -19.15 2.52
C TRP A 665 18.13 -18.26 1.53
N GLU A 666 17.72 -18.84 0.41
CA GLU A 666 16.69 -18.32 -0.47
C GLU A 666 15.45 -19.21 -0.34
N VAL A 667 14.29 -18.58 -0.19
CA VAL A 667 12.97 -19.22 -0.16
C VAL A 667 12.17 -18.69 -1.34
N PRO A 668 12.30 -19.32 -2.53
CA PRO A 668 11.72 -18.79 -3.76
C PRO A 668 10.21 -18.61 -3.64
N ILE A 669 9.74 -17.45 -4.10
CA ILE A 669 8.34 -17.18 -4.36
C ILE A 669 7.96 -17.99 -5.62
N VAL A 670 7.29 -19.12 -5.40
CA VAL A 670 6.75 -19.96 -6.49
C VAL A 670 5.37 -19.42 -6.87
N PRO A 671 5.15 -18.97 -8.12
CA PRO A 671 3.84 -18.50 -8.56
C PRO A 671 2.76 -19.59 -8.39
N LEU A 672 1.57 -19.20 -7.98
CA LEU A 672 0.38 -20.05 -7.99
C LEU A 672 -0.18 -20.12 -9.42
N VAL A 673 -0.82 -21.23 -9.78
CA VAL A 673 -1.57 -21.37 -11.05
C VAL A 673 -3.03 -21.03 -10.78
N ASP A 674 -3.61 -20.12 -11.57
CA ASP A 674 -4.91 -19.50 -11.29
C ASP A 674 -6.12 -20.46 -11.32
N HIS A 675 -7.30 -19.97 -10.89
CA HIS A 675 -8.48 -20.82 -10.70
C HIS A 675 -8.87 -21.61 -11.97
N ASN A 676 -8.77 -20.98 -13.15
CA ASN A 676 -9.04 -21.57 -14.47
C ASN A 676 -7.91 -22.49 -14.98
N GLN A 677 -6.74 -22.50 -14.33
CA GLN A 677 -5.54 -23.21 -14.76
C GLN A 677 -5.04 -22.73 -16.14
N GLN A 678 -4.95 -21.41 -16.30
CA GLN A 678 -4.54 -20.75 -17.55
C GLN A 678 -3.31 -19.85 -17.37
N PHE A 679 -3.17 -19.19 -16.21
CA PHE A 679 -2.10 -18.22 -15.95
C PHE A 679 -1.44 -18.48 -14.59
N VAL A 680 -0.24 -17.91 -14.41
CA VAL A 680 0.50 -17.92 -13.14
C VAL A 680 0.49 -16.56 -12.46
N CYS A 681 0.53 -16.55 -11.13
CA CYS A 681 0.43 -15.35 -10.30
C CYS A 681 1.27 -15.44 -9.02
N THR A 682 2.06 -14.40 -8.77
CA THR A 682 2.97 -14.29 -7.61
C THR A 682 2.23 -14.15 -6.27
N TYR A 683 1.07 -13.49 -6.29
CA TYR A 683 0.20 -13.25 -5.12
C TYR A 683 -1.20 -13.76 -5.41
N ALA A 684 -1.89 -14.31 -4.40
CA ALA A 684 -3.17 -14.98 -4.61
C ALA A 684 -4.31 -14.03 -5.04
N ASP A 685 -4.20 -12.73 -4.77
CA ASP A 685 -5.08 -11.68 -5.30
C ASP A 685 -4.70 -11.17 -6.70
N ALA A 686 -3.47 -11.41 -7.16
CA ALA A 686 -2.93 -10.91 -8.43
C ALA A 686 -3.12 -11.89 -9.60
N CYS A 687 -3.97 -12.90 -9.44
CA CYS A 687 -4.28 -13.89 -10.47
C CYS A 687 -5.24 -13.33 -11.52
N TYR A 688 -4.96 -13.58 -12.81
CA TYR A 688 -5.77 -13.11 -13.92
C TYR A 688 -7.22 -13.62 -13.83
N ASN A 689 -7.41 -14.94 -13.74
CA ASN A 689 -8.69 -15.52 -13.35
C ASN A 689 -8.76 -15.65 -11.81
N ASN A 690 -8.96 -14.52 -11.14
CA ASN A 690 -9.16 -14.49 -9.68
C ASN A 690 -10.52 -15.15 -9.33
N PRO A 691 -10.56 -16.18 -8.46
CA PRO A 691 -11.80 -16.89 -8.10
C PRO A 691 -12.86 -15.96 -7.50
N ARG A 692 -14.14 -16.14 -7.88
CA ARG A 692 -15.24 -15.25 -7.46
C ARG A 692 -15.96 -15.70 -6.18
N THR A 693 -16.01 -17.00 -5.90
CA THR A 693 -16.68 -17.54 -4.70
C THR A 693 -15.69 -18.18 -3.71
N SER A 694 -16.19 -18.48 -2.51
CA SER A 694 -15.45 -19.27 -1.51
C SER A 694 -15.10 -20.66 -2.03
N GLN A 695 -16.01 -21.30 -2.77
CA GLN A 695 -15.78 -22.63 -3.34
C GLN A 695 -14.73 -22.57 -4.45
N ASP A 696 -14.76 -21.54 -5.31
CA ASP A 696 -13.76 -21.34 -6.35
C ASP A 696 -12.37 -21.13 -5.79
N THR A 697 -12.29 -20.40 -4.67
CA THR A 697 -11.03 -20.09 -3.98
C THR A 697 -10.49 -21.31 -3.24
N TYR A 698 -11.35 -22.07 -2.57
CA TYR A 698 -11.02 -23.38 -2.01
C TYR A 698 -10.48 -24.32 -3.10
N ASN A 699 -11.20 -24.48 -4.21
CA ASN A 699 -10.81 -25.32 -5.35
C ASN A 699 -9.45 -24.87 -5.93
N TYR A 700 -9.20 -23.57 -6.03
CA TYR A 700 -7.94 -22.98 -6.51
C TYR A 700 -6.75 -23.32 -5.61
N PHE A 701 -6.89 -23.24 -4.29
CA PHE A 701 -5.83 -23.63 -3.36
C PHE A 701 -5.62 -25.15 -3.31
N ILE A 702 -6.69 -25.95 -3.38
CA ILE A 702 -6.61 -27.42 -3.48
C ILE A 702 -5.83 -27.86 -4.73
N LYS A 703 -6.15 -27.34 -5.92
CA LYS A 703 -5.41 -27.68 -7.17
C LYS A 703 -3.91 -27.41 -7.05
N ASN A 704 -3.51 -26.29 -6.42
CA ASN A 704 -2.11 -25.95 -6.22
C ASN A 704 -1.43 -26.87 -5.19
N LEU A 705 -2.12 -27.24 -4.10
CA LEU A 705 -1.63 -28.22 -3.14
C LEU A 705 -1.45 -29.61 -3.76
N GLU A 706 -2.44 -30.09 -4.52
CA GLU A 706 -2.39 -31.38 -5.20
C GLU A 706 -1.23 -31.47 -6.19
N HIS A 707 -0.96 -30.40 -6.95
CA HIS A 707 0.21 -30.32 -7.82
C HIS A 707 1.53 -30.50 -7.05
N ASN A 708 1.75 -29.77 -5.94
CA ASN A 708 2.96 -29.95 -5.13
C ASN A 708 3.05 -31.38 -4.57
N MET A 709 1.92 -31.93 -4.08
CA MET A 709 1.88 -33.25 -3.46
C MET A 709 2.10 -34.42 -4.44
N ASN A 710 1.71 -34.23 -5.70
CA ASN A 710 1.82 -35.23 -6.77
C ASN A 710 3.13 -35.11 -7.58
N THR A 711 3.95 -34.08 -7.34
CA THR A 711 5.22 -33.85 -8.05
C THR A 711 6.43 -34.17 -7.17
N ASN A 712 6.87 -33.23 -6.33
CA ASN A 712 8.10 -33.35 -5.54
C ASN A 712 7.97 -32.90 -4.07
N ARG A 713 6.74 -32.58 -3.61
CA ARG A 713 6.41 -32.09 -2.26
C ARG A 713 7.11 -30.82 -1.79
N ALA A 714 7.67 -30.05 -2.70
CA ALA A 714 8.25 -28.74 -2.36
C ALA A 714 7.22 -27.82 -1.69
N PRO A 715 7.64 -26.90 -0.80
CA PRO A 715 6.73 -26.15 0.06
C PRO A 715 5.76 -25.26 -0.74
N LEU A 716 4.46 -25.37 -0.45
CA LEU A 716 3.44 -24.51 -1.07
C LEU A 716 3.43 -23.13 -0.39
N GLY A 717 3.97 -22.13 -1.07
CA GLY A 717 3.84 -20.74 -0.66
C GLY A 717 2.47 -20.18 -1.03
N ILE A 718 1.73 -19.65 -0.04
CA ILE A 718 0.51 -18.87 -0.27
C ILE A 718 0.80 -17.43 0.16
N HIS A 719 0.99 -16.57 -0.85
CA HIS A 719 1.42 -15.19 -0.66
C HIS A 719 0.22 -14.24 -0.76
N LEU A 720 -0.07 -13.56 0.35
CA LEU A 720 -1.29 -12.79 0.56
C LEU A 720 -0.94 -11.33 0.85
N ARG A 721 -1.47 -10.39 0.06
CA ARG A 721 -1.33 -8.95 0.36
C ARG A 721 -2.42 -8.49 1.32
N LYS A 722 -2.18 -7.36 2.01
CA LYS A 722 -3.08 -6.74 2.99
C LYS A 722 -4.55 -6.66 2.53
N ASP A 723 -4.76 -6.44 1.24
CA ASP A 723 -6.05 -6.19 0.58
C ASP A 723 -7.10 -7.26 0.90
N TRP A 724 -6.69 -8.54 0.97
CA TRP A 724 -7.51 -9.68 1.41
C TRP A 724 -8.21 -9.46 2.76
N PHE A 725 -7.58 -8.70 3.67
CA PHE A 725 -7.94 -8.62 5.07
C PHE A 725 -8.73 -7.38 5.45
N TYR A 726 -8.88 -6.41 4.54
CA TYR A 726 -9.79 -5.28 4.75
C TYR A 726 -10.90 -5.19 3.69
N HIS A 727 -10.58 -5.33 2.40
CA HIS A 727 -11.54 -5.00 1.35
C HIS A 727 -12.71 -6.01 1.30
N PRO A 728 -13.98 -5.57 1.23
CA PRO A 728 -15.12 -6.49 1.23
C PRO A 728 -15.14 -7.47 0.05
N PHE A 729 -14.56 -7.09 -1.10
CA PHE A 729 -14.44 -7.95 -2.28
C PHE A 729 -13.81 -9.31 -1.97
N TYR A 730 -12.80 -9.37 -1.09
CA TYR A 730 -12.09 -10.61 -0.78
C TYR A 730 -12.75 -11.44 0.34
N LEU A 731 -13.94 -11.09 0.82
CA LEU A 731 -14.65 -11.89 1.84
C LEU A 731 -15.01 -13.32 1.37
N PRO A 732 -15.43 -13.58 0.11
CA PRO A 732 -15.56 -14.95 -0.39
C PRO A 732 -14.21 -15.65 -0.45
N ASN A 733 -13.15 -14.95 -0.91
CA ASN A 733 -11.82 -15.53 -1.03
C ASN A 733 -11.25 -15.93 0.33
N LEU A 734 -11.37 -15.07 1.34
CA LEU A 734 -10.95 -15.35 2.73
C LEU A 734 -11.70 -16.56 3.30
N ARG A 735 -13.02 -16.66 3.08
CA ARG A 735 -13.80 -17.85 3.45
C ARG A 735 -13.32 -19.12 2.72
N GLY A 736 -12.92 -19.00 1.46
CA GLY A 736 -12.33 -20.12 0.70
C GLY A 736 -10.96 -20.56 1.20
N LEU A 737 -10.15 -19.61 1.70
CA LEU A 737 -8.88 -19.90 2.39
C LEU A 737 -9.13 -20.55 3.76
N GLU A 738 -10.13 -20.10 4.51
CA GLU A 738 -10.59 -20.75 5.75
C GLU A 738 -11.04 -22.19 5.49
N MET A 739 -11.92 -22.40 4.49
CA MET A 739 -12.35 -23.73 4.02
C MET A 739 -11.17 -24.62 3.60
N PHE A 740 -10.15 -24.06 2.93
CA PHE A 740 -8.95 -24.79 2.54
C PHE A 740 -8.17 -25.26 3.78
N LEU A 741 -7.84 -24.33 4.69
CA LEU A 741 -7.10 -24.64 5.92
C LEU A 741 -7.84 -25.64 6.80
N ASP A 742 -9.13 -25.41 7.09
CA ASP A 742 -9.92 -26.32 7.94
C ASP A 742 -10.11 -27.70 7.28
N THR A 743 -10.11 -27.79 5.95
CA THR A 743 -10.17 -29.08 5.25
C THR A 743 -8.85 -29.82 5.32
N ILE A 744 -7.72 -29.19 4.96
CA ILE A 744 -6.43 -29.90 4.90
C ILE A 744 -5.96 -30.34 6.29
N LEU A 745 -6.11 -29.49 7.31
CA LEU A 745 -5.70 -29.81 8.70
C LEU A 745 -6.56 -30.92 9.32
N LYS A 746 -7.82 -31.04 8.90
CA LYS A 746 -8.74 -32.10 9.33
C LYS A 746 -8.50 -33.43 8.59
N THR A 747 -8.20 -33.39 7.30
CA THR A 747 -8.21 -34.57 6.41
C THR A 747 -6.83 -35.13 6.07
N ARG A 748 -5.76 -34.33 6.19
CA ARG A 748 -4.39 -34.71 5.81
C ARG A 748 -3.54 -34.85 7.05
N LYS A 749 -2.88 -36.01 7.20
CA LYS A 749 -1.85 -36.24 8.23
C LYS A 749 -0.43 -36.02 7.71
N ASP A 750 -0.30 -35.81 6.40
CA ASP A 750 0.96 -35.59 5.69
C ASP A 750 1.18 -34.12 5.29
N VAL A 751 0.37 -33.19 5.80
CA VAL A 751 0.42 -31.75 5.50
C VAL A 751 0.61 -30.94 6.79
N TYR A 752 1.57 -30.00 6.79
CA TYR A 752 1.87 -29.12 7.91
C TYR A 752 1.88 -27.66 7.45
N VAL A 753 1.12 -26.79 8.14
CA VAL A 753 1.05 -25.34 7.89
C VAL A 753 1.96 -24.60 8.88
N THR A 754 3.03 -24.00 8.37
CA THR A 754 4.11 -23.41 9.18
C THR A 754 4.55 -22.02 8.73
N SER A 755 5.25 -21.29 9.61
CA SER A 755 6.06 -20.13 9.20
C SER A 755 7.26 -20.57 8.34
N VAL A 756 7.79 -19.64 7.54
CA VAL A 756 9.00 -19.85 6.74
C VAL A 756 10.20 -20.22 7.64
N GLU A 757 10.33 -19.59 8.80
CA GLU A 757 11.28 -19.98 9.85
C GLU A 757 11.16 -21.47 10.24
N LYS A 758 9.95 -21.94 10.62
CA LYS A 758 9.75 -23.36 10.98
C LYS A 758 9.90 -24.31 9.79
N MET A 759 9.54 -23.89 8.58
CA MET A 759 9.85 -24.64 7.35
C MET A 759 11.37 -24.78 7.17
N LEU A 760 12.14 -23.71 7.35
CA LEU A 760 13.61 -23.74 7.23
C LEU A 760 14.27 -24.59 8.31
N ASP A 761 13.73 -24.66 9.53
CA ASP A 761 14.25 -25.58 10.54
C ASP A 761 14.11 -27.05 10.15
N TRP A 762 13.02 -27.40 9.44
CA TRP A 762 12.89 -28.72 8.81
C TRP A 762 13.82 -28.89 7.60
N MET A 763 14.01 -27.85 6.76
CA MET A 763 14.99 -27.89 5.65
C MET A 763 16.42 -28.14 6.15
N LYS A 764 16.79 -27.56 7.30
CA LYS A 764 18.07 -27.76 7.99
C LYS A 764 18.22 -29.19 8.52
N ASN A 765 17.14 -29.78 9.05
CA ASN A 765 17.13 -31.11 9.68
C ASN A 765 15.97 -31.99 9.15
N PRO A 766 16.07 -32.50 7.92
CA PRO A 766 14.94 -33.15 7.23
C PRO A 766 14.49 -34.42 7.95
N THR A 767 13.25 -34.41 8.41
CA THR A 767 12.64 -35.53 9.15
C THR A 767 11.49 -36.11 8.33
N GLY A 768 11.50 -37.43 8.12
CA GLY A 768 10.47 -38.13 7.36
C GLY A 768 9.14 -38.24 8.12
N LEU A 769 8.03 -38.48 7.40
CA LEU A 769 6.69 -38.69 7.97
C LEU A 769 6.62 -39.87 8.96
N SER A 770 7.53 -40.85 8.82
CA SER A 770 7.75 -41.93 9.79
C SER A 770 8.14 -41.45 11.20
N ASP A 771 8.82 -40.31 11.30
CA ASP A 771 9.52 -39.85 12.52
C ASP A 771 9.11 -38.42 12.92
N ILE A 772 8.20 -37.79 12.17
CA ILE A 772 7.92 -36.34 12.21
C ILE A 772 7.37 -35.85 13.56
N ASP A 773 6.69 -36.68 14.33
CA ASP A 773 6.20 -36.33 15.68
C ASP A 773 7.35 -36.14 16.69
N SER A 774 8.54 -36.69 16.40
CA SER A 774 9.76 -36.42 17.17
C SER A 774 10.42 -35.07 16.85
N PHE A 775 9.98 -34.37 15.79
CA PHE A 775 10.63 -33.19 15.25
C PHE A 775 10.41 -31.93 16.12
N GLN A 776 11.28 -31.76 17.11
CA GLN A 776 11.16 -30.72 18.15
C GLN A 776 10.87 -29.29 17.66
N PRO A 777 11.45 -28.77 16.55
CA PRO A 777 11.15 -27.41 16.08
C PRO A 777 9.69 -27.16 15.68
N TRP A 778 8.91 -28.20 15.35
CA TRP A 778 7.48 -28.07 15.05
C TRP A 778 6.56 -28.27 16.26
N ASN A 779 7.10 -28.75 17.38
CA ASN A 779 6.34 -28.97 18.62
C ASN A 779 6.05 -27.66 19.37
N CYS A 780 5.22 -27.77 20.41
CA CYS A 780 4.61 -26.71 21.22
C CYS A 780 4.16 -27.27 22.59
#